data_AF-A0A6P6V9D0-F1
#
_entry.id   AF-A0A6P6V9D0-F1
#
_cell.length_a   1.000
_cell.length_b   1.000
_cell.length_c   1.000
_cell.angle_alpha   90.00
_cell.angle_beta   90.00
_cell.angle_gamma   90.00
#
_symmetry.space_group_name_H-M   'P 1'
#
loop_
_entity.id
_entity.type
_entity.pdbx_description
1 polymer ?
#
loop_
_entity_poly.entity_id
_entity_poly.type
_entity_poly.pdbx_seq_one_letter_code
_entity_poly.pdbx_strand_id
1 'polypeptide(L)'
;MEENERIIEQNEKEEEEEVLVQQQQEVWSWGAGTEGQLGTGKLQDEQNPQLLNSLSSFAGPISLLSCGGAHVIALTPGGSVLTWGRGTSGQLGHGEMVNVLQPKAVESLEGFVITHVSAGWNHSGFVSDKGYLFTCGDGSFPAITNKTKKKAKSPPSDPQGMFSGMVVHLIESGVQARRLQIWKHRLEQLGAKIEVDFSKNVTHVFALNLDTLIQKVDLELVKRLKTIVLSYQWLEDSLREGKKVLEESYILSLERGGGDKISNTAEETFPKLLNDVHSGASETLQQKRIRISPMDLADTNLKNTVKLEENAVPESPDSSSGSYGSMHSLSPEITGPSIDAQHKTVLTSDSALLYSPPDLNRNITEIFGRLINIYRALGDDWRSFSYHKAIPVIEKLPFKIESVEQVKHLPGIGKSMQDHIQEIVTTGKLSKLEHFETDEKVKTISLFGEIWGIGPATALKLYEKGHRTLDDLKNEESLTNAQRLGLKYFDDIRKRIPRHEVEEMGHLLKKAGDDVLPGVEIVCGGSYRRGKASCGDLDILITHPDGKSHVGFLPQYVKHLKDMKFLREDLVFSVHSEEGTDSGVDTYFGLCTYPGRELRHRIDFKVYPRDIHAFGLIAWTGNDVLNRRLRILAESKGFRLDDTGLFPATRGSGGQRGKGSASLKLRTEKEVFDFLGFPWLEPHERNL
;
A
#
# COMPACT_ATOMS: atom_id res chain seq x y z
N MET A 1 -19.88 -35.15 73.78
CA MET A 1 -18.51 -34.76 73.37
C MET A 1 -18.13 -35.48 72.09
N GLU A 2 -18.22 -36.82 72.04
CA GLU A 2 -17.93 -37.61 70.83
C GLU A 2 -18.75 -37.24 69.59
N GLU A 3 -19.98 -36.77 69.74
CA GLU A 3 -20.83 -36.37 68.60
C GLU A 3 -20.47 -34.99 68.02
N ASN A 4 -19.92 -34.10 68.85
CA ASN A 4 -19.39 -32.80 68.38
C ASN A 4 -18.01 -32.96 67.73
N GLU A 5 -17.17 -33.89 68.21
CA GLU A 5 -15.88 -34.18 67.59
C GLU A 5 -16.04 -34.81 66.20
N ARG A 6 -17.05 -35.66 65.98
CA ARG A 6 -17.33 -36.22 64.64
C ARG A 6 -17.84 -35.18 63.65
N ILE A 7 -18.60 -34.19 64.10
CA ILE A 7 -19.11 -33.12 63.25
C ILE A 7 -17.97 -32.14 62.90
N ILE A 8 -17.05 -31.89 63.83
CA ILE A 8 -15.86 -31.07 63.56
C ILE A 8 -14.92 -31.81 62.59
N GLU A 9 -14.67 -33.11 62.77
CA GLU A 9 -13.86 -33.90 61.82
C GLU A 9 -14.52 -34.07 60.45
N GLN A 10 -15.85 -34.10 60.35
CA GLN A 10 -16.55 -34.10 59.05
C GLN A 10 -16.50 -32.72 58.38
N ASN A 11 -16.66 -31.63 59.14
CA ASN A 11 -16.57 -30.28 58.59
C ASN A 11 -15.12 -29.89 58.23
N GLU A 12 -14.12 -30.35 58.99
CA GLU A 12 -12.70 -30.17 58.64
C GLU A 12 -12.31 -31.02 57.42
N LYS A 13 -12.89 -32.21 57.24
CA LYS A 13 -12.72 -32.99 56.00
C LYS A 13 -13.46 -32.40 54.79
N GLU A 14 -14.63 -31.81 54.99
CA GLU A 14 -15.36 -31.11 53.90
C GLU A 14 -14.68 -29.77 53.56
N GLU A 15 -14.09 -29.05 54.53
CA GLU A 15 -13.27 -27.86 54.27
C GLU A 15 -11.87 -28.19 53.70
N GLU A 16 -11.26 -29.35 54.04
CA GLU A 16 -10.04 -29.83 53.38
C GLU A 16 -10.31 -30.42 51.97
N GLU A 17 -11.51 -30.97 51.70
CA GLU A 17 -11.92 -31.36 50.33
C GLU A 17 -12.41 -30.17 49.47
N GLU A 18 -12.80 -29.04 50.07
CA GLU A 18 -13.07 -27.78 49.34
C GLU A 18 -11.79 -27.01 48.95
N VAL A 19 -10.61 -27.46 49.37
CA VAL A 19 -9.31 -26.89 48.99
C VAL A 19 -8.53 -27.85 48.09
N LEU A 20 -8.88 -27.83 46.81
CA LEU A 20 -8.04 -28.03 45.59
C LEU A 20 -8.90 -28.54 44.42
N VAL A 21 -10.01 -27.86 44.11
CA VAL A 21 -10.42 -27.82 42.71
C VAL A 21 -9.33 -27.02 42.00
N GLN A 22 -8.34 -27.71 41.42
CA GLN A 22 -7.49 -27.11 40.40
C GLN A 22 -8.44 -26.57 39.33
N GLN A 23 -8.76 -25.27 39.38
CA GLN A 23 -9.50 -24.62 38.31
C GLN A 23 -8.67 -24.82 37.05
N GLN A 24 -9.11 -25.75 36.20
CA GLN A 24 -8.48 -25.97 34.91
C GLN A 24 -8.72 -24.71 34.09
N GLN A 25 -7.66 -23.93 33.90
CA GLN A 25 -7.73 -22.75 33.08
C GLN A 25 -7.67 -23.19 31.62
N GLU A 26 -8.77 -22.98 30.90
CA GLU A 26 -8.84 -23.23 29.47
C GLU A 26 -8.53 -21.96 28.69
N VAL A 27 -7.67 -22.08 27.68
CA VAL A 27 -7.38 -20.99 26.74
C VAL A 27 -7.93 -21.39 25.38
N TRP A 28 -8.82 -20.55 24.85
CA TRP A 28 -9.47 -20.76 23.57
C TRP A 28 -8.98 -19.73 22.55
N SER A 29 -8.76 -20.16 21.31
CA SER A 29 -8.31 -19.29 20.21
C SER A 29 -9.13 -19.53 18.94
N TRP A 30 -9.43 -18.47 18.19
CA TRP A 30 -10.12 -18.53 16.90
C TRP A 30 -9.82 -17.27 16.07
N GLY A 31 -10.21 -17.28 14.80
CA GLY A 31 -9.96 -16.22 13.84
C GLY A 31 -8.85 -16.59 12.88
N ALA A 32 -7.99 -15.61 12.56
CA ALA A 32 -6.89 -15.81 11.62
C ALA A 32 -5.79 -16.67 12.25
N GLY A 33 -5.37 -17.74 11.57
CA GLY A 33 -4.31 -18.66 12.03
C GLY A 33 -3.24 -18.96 10.99
N THR A 34 -3.25 -18.23 9.87
CA THR A 34 -2.29 -18.33 8.76
C THR A 34 -0.82 -18.09 9.12
N GLU A 35 -0.52 -17.56 10.31
CA GLU A 35 0.85 -17.33 10.81
C GLU A 35 1.13 -18.10 12.11
N GLY A 36 0.23 -18.99 12.53
CA GLY A 36 0.37 -19.79 13.74
C GLY A 36 -0.07 -19.08 15.03
N GLN A 37 -0.66 -17.89 14.94
CA GLN A 37 -1.07 -17.07 16.09
C GLN A 37 -2.19 -17.69 16.94
N LEU A 38 -2.90 -18.68 16.41
CA LEU A 38 -3.84 -19.49 17.20
C LEU A 38 -3.13 -20.48 18.12
N GLY A 39 -1.85 -20.80 17.89
CA GLY A 39 -1.06 -21.68 18.75
C GLY A 39 -1.43 -23.17 18.64
N THR A 40 -2.37 -23.53 17.76
CA THR A 40 -2.92 -24.89 17.61
C THR A 40 -1.96 -25.86 16.93
N GLY A 41 -0.77 -25.40 16.52
CA GLY A 41 0.16 -26.18 15.70
C GLY A 41 -0.20 -26.24 14.21
N LYS A 42 -1.27 -25.54 13.79
CA LYS A 42 -1.75 -25.52 12.40
C LYS A 42 -1.70 -24.10 11.81
N LEU A 43 -1.46 -24.02 10.51
CA LEU A 43 -1.48 -22.77 9.73
C LEU A 43 -2.81 -22.61 8.99
N GLN A 44 -3.90 -22.47 9.75
CA GLN A 44 -5.24 -22.33 9.17
C GLN A 44 -6.11 -21.40 10.01
N ASP A 45 -7.06 -20.74 9.36
CA ASP A 45 -8.06 -19.91 10.04
C ASP A 45 -9.11 -20.81 10.69
N GLU A 46 -9.52 -20.47 11.90
CA GLU A 46 -10.51 -21.22 12.67
C GLU A 46 -11.72 -20.33 12.93
N GLN A 47 -12.87 -20.66 12.37
CA GLN A 47 -14.10 -19.87 12.57
C GLN A 47 -14.74 -20.13 13.93
N ASN A 48 -14.39 -21.25 14.58
CA ASN A 48 -14.93 -21.65 15.88
C ASN A 48 -13.81 -21.67 16.94
N PRO A 49 -14.08 -21.30 18.21
CA PRO A 49 -13.14 -21.42 19.32
C PRO A 49 -12.48 -22.81 19.37
N GLN A 50 -11.15 -22.83 19.37
CA GLN A 50 -10.32 -24.02 19.53
C GLN A 50 -9.60 -23.99 20.87
N LEU A 51 -9.70 -25.08 21.63
CA LEU A 51 -8.99 -25.25 22.89
C LEU A 51 -7.49 -25.44 22.65
N LEU A 52 -6.67 -24.66 23.35
CA LEU A 52 -5.22 -24.64 23.19
C LEU A 52 -4.53 -25.60 24.16
N ASN A 53 -4.58 -26.90 23.85
CA ASN A 53 -4.02 -27.97 24.67
C ASN A 53 -2.49 -27.88 24.87
N SER A 54 -1.77 -27.11 24.05
CA SER A 54 -0.32 -26.94 24.15
C SER A 54 0.10 -26.10 25.37
N LEU A 55 -0.77 -25.22 25.89
CA LEU A 55 -0.50 -24.43 27.09
C LEU A 55 -0.61 -25.26 28.38
N SER A 56 -1.47 -26.27 28.42
CA SER A 56 -1.63 -27.11 29.62
C SER A 56 -0.42 -28.01 29.89
N SER A 57 0.43 -28.23 28.88
CA SER A 57 1.69 -28.97 28.99
C SER A 57 2.86 -28.12 29.51
N PHE A 58 2.72 -26.79 29.51
CA PHE A 58 3.77 -25.84 29.90
C PHE A 58 3.34 -25.08 31.18
N ALA A 59 3.74 -25.63 32.32
CA ALA A 59 3.89 -25.00 33.64
C ALA A 59 3.02 -23.76 33.96
N GLY A 60 1.84 -24.03 34.56
CA GLY A 60 1.12 -23.10 35.43
C GLY A 60 0.04 -22.25 34.74
N PRO A 61 -0.84 -21.61 35.53
CA PRO A 61 -1.89 -20.74 35.00
C PRO A 61 -1.28 -19.55 34.24
N ILE A 62 -2.02 -19.01 33.29
CA ILE A 62 -1.72 -17.77 32.57
C ILE A 62 -2.37 -16.60 33.31
N SER A 63 -1.58 -15.61 33.70
CA SER A 63 -2.07 -14.37 34.34
C SER A 63 -2.48 -13.32 33.30
N LEU A 64 -1.80 -13.26 32.16
CA LEU A 64 -2.07 -12.27 31.12
C LEU A 64 -1.77 -12.79 29.72
N LEU A 65 -2.61 -12.41 28.77
CA LEU A 65 -2.41 -12.62 27.33
C LEU A 65 -2.31 -11.26 26.62
N SER A 66 -1.38 -11.13 25.69
CA SER A 66 -1.25 -9.96 24.81
C SER A 66 -1.21 -10.42 23.36
N CYS A 67 -2.19 -9.99 22.57
CA CYS A 67 -2.32 -10.34 21.16
C CYS A 67 -1.80 -9.20 20.28
N GLY A 68 -0.77 -9.49 19.48
CA GLY A 68 -0.20 -8.57 18.50
C GLY A 68 -0.84 -8.72 17.13
N GLY A 69 -0.17 -8.19 16.10
CA GLY A 69 -0.70 -8.22 14.72
C GLY A 69 -0.92 -9.63 14.15
N ALA A 70 -0.03 -10.57 14.49
CA ALA A 70 -0.17 -11.98 14.14
C ALA A 70 0.67 -12.87 15.08
N HIS A 71 0.81 -12.50 16.35
CA HIS A 71 1.50 -13.30 17.37
C HIS A 71 0.86 -13.04 18.72
N VAL A 72 1.11 -13.92 19.69
CA VAL A 72 0.54 -13.84 21.03
C VAL A 72 1.66 -14.02 22.04
N ILE A 73 1.56 -13.27 23.14
CA ILE A 73 2.41 -13.39 24.32
C ILE A 73 1.53 -13.87 25.47
N ALA A 74 1.95 -14.92 26.17
CA ALA A 74 1.36 -15.34 27.44
C ALA A 74 2.35 -15.11 28.58
N LEU A 75 1.84 -14.57 29.68
CA LEU A 75 2.56 -14.34 30.92
C LEU A 75 1.99 -15.25 32.00
N THR A 76 2.85 -15.95 32.73
CA THR A 76 2.46 -16.73 33.92
C THR A 76 2.57 -15.86 35.18
N PRO A 77 1.89 -16.19 36.29
CA PRO A 77 2.07 -15.51 37.58
C PRO A 77 3.52 -15.53 38.10
N GLY A 78 4.31 -16.55 37.71
CA GLY A 78 5.73 -16.65 38.06
C GLY A 78 6.65 -15.74 37.24
N GLY A 79 6.09 -14.99 36.29
CA GLY A 79 6.84 -14.08 35.43
C GLY A 79 7.50 -14.73 34.21
N SER A 80 7.16 -16.00 33.91
CA SER A 80 7.61 -16.68 32.69
C SER A 80 6.79 -16.23 31.49
N VAL A 81 7.44 -16.12 30.35
CA VAL A 81 6.83 -15.63 29.10
C VAL A 81 6.86 -16.70 28.03
N LEU A 82 5.71 -16.94 27.41
CA LEU A 82 5.60 -17.75 26.19
C LEU A 82 5.17 -16.87 25.02
N THR A 83 5.71 -17.15 23.84
CA THR A 83 5.32 -16.45 22.60
C THR A 83 5.12 -17.45 21.47
N TRP A 84 4.14 -17.17 20.60
CA TRP A 84 3.86 -17.94 19.39
C TRP A 84 3.17 -17.09 18.32
N GLY A 85 3.10 -17.62 17.11
CA GLY A 85 2.60 -16.96 15.90
C GLY A 85 3.72 -16.49 15.00
N ARG A 86 3.52 -15.34 14.35
CA ARG A 86 4.44 -14.73 13.39
C ARG A 86 5.73 -14.34 14.06
N GLY A 87 6.86 -14.85 13.56
CA GLY A 87 8.21 -14.52 14.04
C GLY A 87 9.13 -13.91 12.99
N THR A 88 8.62 -13.59 11.80
CA THR A 88 9.39 -13.08 10.65
C THR A 88 10.07 -11.72 10.88
N SER A 89 9.73 -10.98 11.94
CA SER A 89 10.40 -9.76 12.37
C SER A 89 11.23 -9.94 13.65
N GLY A 90 11.34 -11.17 14.18
CA GLY A 90 11.97 -11.45 15.48
C GLY A 90 11.11 -11.09 16.70
N GLN A 91 9.82 -10.79 16.51
CA GLN A 91 8.89 -10.34 17.55
C GLN A 91 8.58 -11.39 18.63
N LEU A 92 8.99 -12.64 18.42
CA LEU A 92 8.78 -13.70 19.40
C LEU A 92 9.88 -13.74 20.47
N GLY A 93 11.05 -13.14 20.22
CA GLY A 93 12.17 -13.13 21.19
C GLY A 93 12.98 -14.42 21.27
N HIS A 94 12.76 -15.37 20.35
CA HIS A 94 13.45 -16.67 20.31
C HIS A 94 14.84 -16.64 19.65
N GLY A 95 15.32 -15.46 19.23
CA GLY A 95 16.59 -15.31 18.50
C GLY A 95 16.54 -15.73 17.03
N GLU A 96 15.43 -16.33 16.59
CA GLU A 96 15.17 -16.75 15.22
C GLU A 96 14.07 -15.89 14.57
N MET A 97 14.13 -15.73 13.25
CA MET A 97 13.12 -14.98 12.47
C MET A 97 12.12 -15.94 11.80
N VAL A 98 11.58 -16.89 12.55
CA VAL A 98 10.68 -17.94 12.07
C VAL A 98 9.38 -17.97 12.86
N ASN A 99 8.29 -18.38 12.20
CA ASN A 99 6.99 -18.55 12.86
C ASN A 99 7.03 -19.73 13.84
N VAL A 100 6.37 -19.58 14.98
CA VAL A 100 6.25 -20.64 15.99
C VAL A 100 4.78 -20.98 16.14
N LEU A 101 4.39 -22.20 15.78
CA LEU A 101 2.98 -22.57 15.65
C LEU A 101 2.31 -22.99 16.96
N GLN A 102 3.10 -23.11 18.02
CA GLN A 102 2.66 -23.48 19.36
C GLN A 102 3.35 -22.59 20.40
N PRO A 103 2.73 -22.32 21.56
CA PRO A 103 3.37 -21.61 22.65
C PRO A 103 4.77 -22.15 22.97
N LYS A 104 5.77 -21.26 22.92
CA LYS A 104 7.17 -21.57 23.23
C LYS A 104 7.70 -20.56 24.24
N ALA A 105 8.41 -21.03 25.26
CA ALA A 105 9.04 -20.17 26.26
C ALA A 105 10.14 -19.29 25.64
N VAL A 106 10.24 -18.04 26.09
CA VAL A 106 11.29 -17.11 25.66
C VAL A 106 12.52 -17.29 26.55
N GLU A 107 13.40 -18.20 26.18
CA GLU A 107 14.60 -18.57 26.97
C GLU A 107 15.51 -17.37 27.28
N SER A 108 15.56 -16.37 26.40
CA SER A 108 16.37 -15.16 26.60
C SER A 108 15.91 -14.27 27.77
N LEU A 109 14.71 -14.52 28.31
CA LEU A 109 14.17 -13.85 29.50
C LEU A 109 14.29 -14.69 30.78
N GLU A 110 14.87 -15.90 30.71
CA GLU A 110 15.12 -16.71 31.89
C GLU A 110 16.00 -15.97 32.90
N GLY A 111 15.58 -15.97 34.17
CA GLY A 111 16.23 -15.23 35.25
C GLY A 111 15.66 -13.83 35.51
N PHE A 112 14.71 -13.36 34.70
CA PHE A 112 13.93 -12.14 34.97
C PHE A 112 12.48 -12.50 35.31
N VAL A 113 11.91 -11.84 36.31
CA VAL A 113 10.48 -11.96 36.62
C VAL A 113 9.74 -10.90 35.83
N ILE A 114 9.05 -11.29 34.76
CA ILE A 114 8.28 -10.36 33.94
C ILE A 114 6.95 -10.04 34.63
N THR A 115 6.60 -8.76 34.69
CA THR A 115 5.35 -8.28 35.32
C THR A 115 4.36 -7.74 34.31
N HIS A 116 4.83 -7.24 33.16
CA HIS A 116 3.97 -6.70 32.11
C HIS A 116 4.49 -7.12 30.74
N VAL A 117 3.56 -7.40 29.83
CA VAL A 117 3.86 -7.72 28.43
C VAL A 117 2.96 -6.90 27.50
N SER A 118 3.49 -6.56 26.32
CA SER A 118 2.74 -5.88 25.27
C SER A 118 3.16 -6.37 23.90
N ALA A 119 2.19 -6.81 23.10
CA ALA A 119 2.36 -7.25 21.73
C ALA A 119 1.91 -6.16 20.74
N GLY A 120 2.83 -5.67 19.92
CA GLY A 120 2.58 -4.72 18.84
C GLY A 120 2.32 -5.41 17.49
N TRP A 121 2.44 -4.66 16.39
CA TRP A 121 2.26 -5.25 15.06
C TRP A 121 3.39 -6.23 14.69
N ASN A 122 4.64 -5.77 14.84
CA ASN A 122 5.87 -6.52 14.54
C ASN A 122 6.88 -6.47 15.68
N HIS A 123 6.47 -6.13 16.90
CA HIS A 123 7.36 -6.10 18.07
C HIS A 123 6.65 -6.53 19.35
N SER A 124 7.43 -6.95 20.33
CA SER A 124 7.00 -7.29 21.68
C SER A 124 7.80 -6.50 22.71
N GLY A 125 7.15 -6.15 23.81
CA GLY A 125 7.78 -5.51 24.97
C GLY A 125 7.52 -6.32 26.24
N PHE A 126 8.52 -6.39 27.11
CA PHE A 126 8.48 -7.12 28.39
C PHE A 126 9.09 -6.24 29.48
N VAL A 127 8.37 -6.03 30.59
CA VAL A 127 8.85 -5.25 31.74
C VAL A 127 9.06 -6.18 32.91
N SER A 128 10.27 -6.20 33.49
CA SER A 128 10.55 -6.99 34.69
C SER A 128 10.10 -6.29 35.97
N ASP A 129 10.00 -7.05 37.05
CA ASP A 129 9.82 -6.57 38.43
C ASP A 129 10.88 -5.53 38.85
N LYS A 130 12.11 -5.68 38.35
CA LYS A 130 13.23 -4.74 38.55
C LYS A 130 13.20 -3.51 37.62
N GLY A 131 12.16 -3.34 36.81
CA GLY A 131 12.00 -2.21 35.90
C GLY A 131 12.83 -2.28 34.62
N TYR A 132 13.40 -3.44 34.26
CA TYR A 132 14.05 -3.63 32.97
C TYR A 132 13.01 -3.73 31.86
N LEU A 133 13.21 -2.98 30.78
CA LEU A 133 12.41 -3.07 29.57
C LEU A 133 13.19 -3.85 28.50
N PHE A 134 12.65 -4.98 28.10
CA PHE A 134 13.13 -5.79 26.97
C PHE A 134 12.20 -5.59 25.78
N THR A 135 12.76 -5.52 24.59
CA THR A 135 11.98 -5.44 23.34
C THR A 135 12.58 -6.35 22.27
N CYS A 136 11.75 -6.92 21.41
CA CYS A 136 12.16 -7.69 20.23
C CYS A 136 11.20 -7.41 19.07
N GLY A 137 11.65 -7.52 17.81
CA GLY A 137 10.84 -7.21 16.63
C GLY A 137 11.40 -6.12 15.68
N ASP A 138 10.57 -5.68 14.74
CA ASP A 138 10.85 -4.52 13.86
C ASP A 138 10.76 -3.21 14.66
N GLY A 139 11.87 -2.84 15.28
CA GLY A 139 12.04 -1.60 16.01
C GLY A 139 13.51 -1.20 16.05
N SER A 140 13.90 -0.24 15.22
CA SER A 140 15.16 0.48 15.37
C SER A 140 15.05 1.47 16.53
N PHE A 141 15.19 0.98 17.77
CA PHE A 141 15.54 1.82 18.92
C PHE A 141 16.68 1.15 19.68
N PRO A 142 17.66 1.93 20.19
CA PRO A 142 18.78 1.35 20.91
C PRO A 142 18.25 0.74 22.21
N ALA A 143 18.47 -0.55 22.41
CA ALA A 143 18.68 -1.06 23.76
C ALA A 143 19.85 -0.26 24.35
N ILE A 144 19.62 0.54 25.39
CA ILE A 144 20.56 0.83 26.49
C ILE A 144 19.80 1.56 27.61
N THR A 145 19.63 0.89 28.75
CA THR A 145 19.86 1.49 30.08
C THR A 145 20.59 0.43 30.91
N ASN A 146 21.92 0.37 30.84
CA ASN A 146 22.73 1.00 31.88
C ASN A 146 24.01 1.65 31.33
N LYS A 147 24.41 2.72 32.02
CA LYS A 147 25.54 3.61 31.74
C LYS A 147 26.82 2.83 31.44
N THR A 148 27.62 3.42 30.54
CA THR A 148 28.93 3.02 30.01
C THR A 148 28.92 2.11 28.77
N LYS A 149 28.84 2.70 27.57
CA LYS A 149 29.38 2.08 26.34
C LYS A 149 30.19 3.07 25.52
N LYS A 150 31.50 2.83 25.49
CA LYS A 150 32.34 3.08 24.31
C LYS A 150 31.64 2.46 23.10
N LYS A 151 31.67 3.15 21.95
CA LYS A 151 31.15 2.68 20.65
C LYS A 151 31.40 1.17 20.47
N ALA A 152 30.35 0.38 20.35
CA ALA A 152 30.47 -0.98 19.84
C ALA A 152 30.86 -0.87 18.37
N LYS A 153 32.07 -1.32 18.03
CA LYS A 153 32.50 -1.48 16.64
C LYS A 153 31.65 -2.58 15.99
N SER A 154 31.42 -2.46 14.69
CA SER A 154 30.98 -3.58 13.84
C SER A 154 31.83 -4.83 14.16
N PRO A 155 31.26 -6.05 14.07
CA PRO A 155 32.05 -7.27 14.27
C PRO A 155 33.34 -7.19 13.43
N PRO A 156 34.50 -7.56 14.01
CA PRO A 156 35.77 -7.49 13.29
C PRO A 156 35.69 -8.32 12.02
N SER A 157 36.27 -7.81 10.93
CA SER A 157 36.44 -8.58 9.69
C SER A 157 37.18 -9.86 10.02
N ASP A 158 36.64 -11.01 9.59
CA ASP A 158 37.32 -12.30 9.64
C ASP A 158 38.10 -12.49 8.33
N PRO A 159 39.44 -12.30 8.33
CA PRO A 159 40.23 -12.42 7.11
C PRO A 159 40.33 -13.87 6.62
N GLN A 160 39.97 -14.85 7.47
CA GLN A 160 39.86 -16.27 7.13
C GLN A 160 38.39 -16.71 6.97
N GLY A 161 37.47 -15.74 6.86
CA GLY A 161 36.05 -16.02 6.67
C GLY A 161 35.78 -16.79 5.38
N MET A 162 34.55 -17.29 5.23
CA MET A 162 34.17 -18.19 4.14
C MET A 162 34.47 -17.67 2.72
N PHE A 163 34.56 -16.34 2.54
CA PHE A 163 34.89 -15.70 1.26
C PHE A 163 36.36 -15.25 1.15
N SER A 164 37.22 -15.70 2.07
CA SER A 164 38.66 -15.45 2.01
C SER A 164 39.25 -15.88 0.67
N GLY A 165 40.13 -15.03 0.12
CA GLY A 165 40.76 -15.20 -1.19
C GLY A 165 39.92 -14.72 -2.39
N MET A 166 38.68 -14.28 -2.18
CA MET A 166 37.86 -13.71 -3.26
C MET A 166 38.17 -12.22 -3.44
N VAL A 167 38.34 -11.80 -4.70
CA VAL A 167 38.38 -10.41 -5.12
C VAL A 167 37.18 -10.19 -6.01
N VAL A 168 36.23 -9.39 -5.52
CA VAL A 168 34.87 -9.33 -6.03
C VAL A 168 34.62 -7.96 -6.66
N HIS A 169 34.06 -7.97 -7.86
CA HIS A 169 33.47 -6.80 -8.48
C HIS A 169 31.94 -6.97 -8.56
N LEU A 170 31.20 -5.93 -8.20
CA LEU A 170 29.74 -5.98 -8.09
C LEU A 170 29.10 -5.11 -9.18
N ILE A 171 28.24 -5.70 -10.00
CA ILE A 171 27.46 -4.95 -10.99
C ILE A 171 26.25 -4.35 -10.31
N GLU A 172 26.19 -3.02 -10.26
CA GLU A 172 25.16 -2.28 -9.52
C GLU A 172 23.81 -2.20 -10.27
N SER A 173 23.83 -2.33 -11.60
CA SER A 173 22.64 -2.22 -12.46
C SER A 173 21.55 -3.23 -12.08
N GLY A 174 20.34 -2.74 -11.81
CA GLY A 174 19.19 -3.58 -11.46
C GLY A 174 19.11 -4.00 -9.99
N VAL A 175 20.00 -3.52 -9.12
CA VAL A 175 20.04 -3.87 -7.69
C VAL A 175 19.78 -2.63 -6.82
N GLN A 176 18.95 -2.77 -5.77
CA GLN A 176 18.70 -1.69 -4.82
C GLN A 176 19.98 -1.31 -4.04
N ALA A 177 20.31 -0.01 -3.97
CA ALA A 177 21.53 0.50 -3.35
C ALA A 177 21.75 0.01 -1.91
N ARG A 178 20.69 -0.10 -1.11
CA ARG A 178 20.79 -0.58 0.28
C ARG A 178 21.19 -2.07 0.36
N ARG A 179 20.69 -2.89 -0.56
CA ARG A 179 21.01 -4.33 -0.63
C ARG A 179 22.46 -4.54 -1.05
N LEU A 180 22.91 -3.75 -2.02
CA LEU A 180 24.31 -3.73 -2.47
C LEU A 180 25.27 -3.33 -1.33
N GLN A 181 24.92 -2.32 -0.53
CA GLN A 181 25.70 -1.91 0.64
C GLN A 181 25.80 -3.03 1.69
N ILE A 182 24.70 -3.75 1.95
CA ILE A 182 24.68 -4.89 2.88
C ILE A 182 25.61 -6.01 2.36
N TRP A 183 25.52 -6.36 1.09
CA TRP A 183 26.38 -7.40 0.51
C TRP A 183 27.85 -7.02 0.50
N LYS A 184 28.18 -5.78 0.12
CA LYS A 184 29.53 -5.26 0.18
C LYS A 184 30.11 -5.42 1.59
N HIS A 185 29.35 -5.00 2.59
CA HIS A 185 29.77 -5.11 3.98
C HIS A 185 29.93 -6.57 4.45
N ARG A 186 29.02 -7.47 4.06
CA ARG A 186 29.08 -8.89 4.42
C ARG A 186 30.25 -9.63 3.76
N LEU A 187 30.50 -9.35 2.49
CA LEU A 187 31.64 -9.89 1.75
C LEU A 187 32.97 -9.49 2.41
N GLU A 188 33.15 -8.21 2.74
CA GLU A 188 34.34 -7.70 3.44
C GLU A 188 34.48 -8.26 4.86
N GLN A 189 33.37 -8.36 5.60
CA GLN A 189 33.34 -8.97 6.93
C GLN A 189 33.79 -10.44 6.92
N LEU A 190 33.50 -11.16 5.83
CA LEU A 190 33.77 -12.60 5.69
C LEU A 190 34.98 -12.90 4.79
N GLY A 191 35.90 -11.94 4.65
CA GLY A 191 37.24 -12.15 4.11
C GLY A 191 37.42 -11.86 2.62
N ALA A 192 36.38 -11.43 1.89
CA ALA A 192 36.53 -11.01 0.50
C ALA A 192 37.08 -9.57 0.39
N LYS A 193 37.73 -9.27 -0.74
CA LYS A 193 38.12 -7.90 -1.12
C LYS A 193 37.19 -7.40 -2.20
N ILE A 194 36.74 -6.16 -2.10
CA ILE A 194 35.86 -5.54 -3.10
C ILE A 194 36.68 -4.58 -3.97
N GLU A 195 36.64 -4.78 -5.29
CA GLU A 195 37.21 -3.84 -6.26
C GLU A 195 36.10 -3.02 -6.92
N VAL A 196 36.28 -1.70 -6.90
CA VAL A 196 35.34 -0.74 -7.49
C VAL A 196 35.39 -0.83 -9.01
N ASP A 197 36.58 -1.02 -9.58
CA ASP A 197 36.77 -1.15 -11.02
C ASP A 197 37.08 -2.60 -11.39
N PHE A 198 36.63 -3.04 -12.57
CA PHE A 198 36.96 -4.36 -13.07
C PHE A 198 38.43 -4.41 -13.50
N SER A 199 39.24 -5.21 -12.81
CA SER A 199 40.67 -5.32 -13.04
C SER A 199 41.14 -6.78 -13.17
N LYS A 200 42.40 -6.97 -13.56
CA LYS A 200 43.03 -8.30 -13.64
C LYS A 200 43.07 -9.08 -12.33
N ASN A 201 42.82 -8.43 -11.20
CA ASN A 201 42.83 -9.06 -9.88
C ASN A 201 41.46 -9.62 -9.50
N VAL A 202 40.40 -9.28 -10.23
CA VAL A 202 39.02 -9.71 -9.92
C VAL A 202 38.86 -11.19 -10.22
N THR A 203 38.56 -11.97 -9.18
CA THR A 203 38.31 -13.42 -9.28
C THR A 203 36.83 -13.73 -9.47
N HIS A 204 35.93 -12.89 -8.97
CA HIS A 204 34.49 -13.08 -9.08
C HIS A 204 33.75 -11.80 -9.47
N VAL A 205 32.77 -11.92 -10.34
CA VAL A 205 31.81 -10.84 -10.66
C VAL A 205 30.41 -11.31 -10.25
N PHE A 206 29.70 -10.49 -9.48
CA PHE A 206 28.29 -10.70 -9.22
C PHE A 206 27.45 -9.78 -10.09
N ALA A 207 26.52 -10.36 -10.83
CA ALA A 207 25.56 -9.64 -11.66
C ALA A 207 24.14 -10.19 -11.45
N LEU A 208 23.13 -9.39 -11.77
CA LEU A 208 21.74 -9.84 -11.65
C LEU A 208 21.40 -10.86 -12.74
N ASN A 209 21.88 -10.60 -13.95
CA ASN A 209 21.72 -11.44 -15.14
C ASN A 209 22.79 -11.10 -16.19
N LEU A 210 22.84 -11.88 -17.28
CA LEU A 210 23.82 -11.71 -18.35
C LEU A 210 23.72 -10.34 -19.05
N ASP A 211 22.51 -9.79 -19.20
CA ASP A 211 22.30 -8.50 -19.86
C ASP A 211 22.92 -7.34 -19.06
N THR A 212 22.75 -7.34 -17.73
CA THR A 212 23.38 -6.33 -16.85
C THR A 212 24.91 -6.41 -16.84
N LEU A 213 25.46 -7.62 -17.00
CA LEU A 213 26.89 -7.85 -17.10
C LEU A 213 27.46 -7.26 -18.40
N ILE A 214 26.84 -7.57 -19.55
CA ILE A 214 27.29 -7.12 -20.89
C ILE A 214 27.35 -5.60 -20.99
N GLN A 215 26.43 -4.89 -20.33
CA GLN A 215 26.38 -3.43 -20.35
C GLN A 215 27.52 -2.75 -19.58
N LYS A 216 28.16 -3.46 -18.65
CA LYS A 216 29.10 -2.86 -17.69
C LYS A 216 30.51 -3.43 -17.77
N VAL A 217 30.69 -4.62 -18.33
CA VAL A 217 32.00 -5.30 -18.40
C VAL A 217 32.21 -5.90 -19.79
N ASP A 218 33.42 -5.73 -20.33
CA ASP A 218 33.84 -6.39 -21.57
C ASP A 218 33.95 -7.90 -21.36
N LEU A 219 33.05 -8.65 -21.99
CA LEU A 219 32.97 -10.11 -21.90
C LEU A 219 34.26 -10.81 -22.39
N GLU A 220 34.98 -10.26 -23.36
CA GLU A 220 36.25 -10.85 -23.81
C GLU A 220 37.34 -10.69 -22.73
N LEU A 221 37.26 -9.62 -21.94
CA LEU A 221 38.15 -9.40 -20.80
C LEU A 221 37.82 -10.36 -19.65
N VAL A 222 36.54 -10.63 -19.38
CA VAL A 222 36.08 -11.63 -18.40
C VAL A 222 36.57 -13.03 -18.78
N LYS A 223 36.40 -13.44 -20.04
CA LYS A 223 36.89 -14.75 -20.54
C LYS A 223 38.41 -14.86 -20.44
N ARG A 224 39.14 -13.82 -20.86
CA ARG A 224 40.61 -13.79 -20.83
C ARG A 224 41.17 -13.90 -19.41
N LEU A 225 40.52 -13.28 -18.44
CA LEU A 225 40.92 -13.31 -17.04
C LEU A 225 40.44 -14.57 -16.29
N LYS A 226 39.61 -15.41 -16.92
CA LYS A 226 38.99 -16.60 -16.30
C LYS A 226 38.23 -16.26 -15.00
N THR A 227 37.62 -15.08 -14.97
CA THR A 227 36.85 -14.60 -13.81
C THR A 227 35.53 -15.36 -13.71
N ILE A 228 35.16 -15.82 -12.52
CA ILE A 228 33.89 -16.53 -12.29
C ILE A 228 32.76 -15.50 -12.23
N VAL A 229 31.70 -15.71 -13.00
CA VAL A 229 30.53 -14.81 -13.01
C VAL A 229 29.35 -15.52 -12.40
N LEU A 230 28.85 -14.99 -11.28
CA LEU A 230 27.76 -15.58 -10.51
C LEU A 230 26.56 -14.64 -10.44
N SER A 231 25.37 -15.23 -10.36
CA SER A 231 24.17 -14.49 -9.95
C SER A 231 24.27 -14.07 -8.49
N TYR A 232 23.71 -12.90 -8.14
CA TYR A 232 23.56 -12.47 -6.75
C TYR A 232 22.82 -13.50 -5.86
N GLN A 233 22.00 -14.37 -6.44
CA GLN A 233 21.32 -15.44 -5.71
C GLN A 233 22.30 -16.40 -5.02
N TRP A 234 23.47 -16.66 -5.63
CA TRP A 234 24.49 -17.50 -5.02
C TRP A 234 25.04 -16.90 -3.71
N LEU A 235 25.20 -15.57 -3.69
CA LEU A 235 25.70 -14.86 -2.52
C LEU A 235 24.66 -14.90 -1.38
N GLU A 236 23.38 -14.73 -1.72
CA GLU A 236 22.29 -14.83 -0.74
C GLU A 236 22.20 -16.22 -0.13
N ASP A 237 22.29 -17.26 -0.96
CA ASP A 237 22.16 -18.64 -0.53
C ASP A 237 23.38 -19.07 0.29
N SER A 238 24.58 -18.63 -0.10
CA SER A 238 25.80 -18.85 0.67
C SER A 238 25.77 -18.15 2.04
N LEU A 239 25.25 -16.92 2.10
CA LEU A 239 25.10 -16.19 3.36
C LEU A 239 24.02 -16.81 4.25
N ARG A 240 22.94 -17.34 3.67
CA ARG A 240 21.85 -18.01 4.39
C ARG A 240 22.28 -19.35 4.97
N GLU A 241 23.07 -20.12 4.23
CA GLU A 241 23.57 -21.42 4.68
C GLU A 241 24.85 -21.32 5.54
N GLY A 242 25.48 -20.14 5.61
CA GLY A 242 26.73 -19.94 6.35
C GLY A 242 27.95 -20.64 5.73
N LYS A 243 27.83 -21.12 4.49
CA LYS A 243 28.88 -21.82 3.72
C LYS A 243 28.70 -21.53 2.23
N LYS A 244 29.77 -21.67 1.44
CA LYS A 244 29.68 -21.51 -0.03
C LYS A 244 28.83 -22.65 -0.59
N VAL A 245 27.73 -22.30 -1.25
CA VAL A 245 26.93 -23.28 -2.01
C VAL A 245 27.61 -23.57 -3.35
N LEU A 246 27.23 -24.67 -4.02
CA LEU A 246 27.84 -25.04 -5.30
C LEU A 246 27.59 -23.93 -6.35
N GLU A 247 28.66 -23.53 -7.05
CA GLU A 247 28.65 -22.41 -8.00
C GLU A 247 27.95 -22.76 -9.32
N GLU A 248 27.98 -24.03 -9.71
CA GLU A 248 27.59 -24.54 -11.04
C GLU A 248 26.18 -24.15 -11.48
N SER A 249 25.21 -24.11 -10.56
CA SER A 249 23.81 -23.75 -10.85
C SER A 249 23.55 -22.24 -10.88
N TYR A 250 24.57 -21.41 -10.59
CA TYR A 250 24.47 -19.96 -10.48
C TYR A 250 25.42 -19.21 -11.42
N ILE A 251 26.23 -19.95 -12.19
CA ILE A 251 27.11 -19.37 -13.21
C ILE A 251 26.24 -18.75 -14.31
N LEU A 252 26.49 -17.48 -14.59
CA LEU A 252 25.93 -16.80 -15.74
C LEU A 252 26.78 -17.17 -16.97
N SER A 253 26.31 -18.12 -17.79
CA SER A 253 27.07 -18.62 -18.93
C SER A 253 27.26 -17.55 -20.03
N LEU A 254 28.48 -17.45 -20.56
CA LEU A 254 28.87 -16.46 -21.59
C LEU A 254 28.70 -16.98 -23.04
N GLU A 255 27.98 -18.08 -23.26
CA GLU A 255 27.81 -18.65 -24.59
C GLU A 255 26.60 -18.04 -25.31
N ARG A 256 26.82 -17.39 -26.46
CA ARG A 256 25.77 -16.93 -27.38
C ARG A 256 25.75 -17.86 -28.60
N GLY A 257 24.63 -18.56 -28.80
CA GLY A 257 24.51 -19.75 -29.66
C GLY A 257 24.55 -19.55 -31.18
N GLY A 258 24.81 -20.67 -31.88
CA GLY A 258 24.43 -20.90 -33.26
C GLY A 258 23.04 -21.55 -33.31
N GLY A 259 22.17 -21.06 -34.20
CA GLY A 259 20.72 -21.24 -34.13
C GLY A 259 20.17 -22.61 -34.52
N ASP A 260 18.95 -22.91 -34.04
CA ASP A 260 17.77 -23.07 -34.88
C ASP A 260 16.48 -23.14 -34.04
N LYS A 261 15.34 -22.96 -34.70
CA LYS A 261 13.99 -22.79 -34.14
C LYS A 261 13.39 -24.04 -33.45
N ILE A 262 12.65 -23.77 -32.36
CA ILE A 262 11.46 -24.46 -31.80
C ILE A 262 11.66 -25.86 -31.19
N SER A 263 11.45 -25.99 -29.87
CA SER A 263 10.22 -26.58 -29.29
C SER A 263 10.26 -26.62 -27.76
N ASN A 264 9.16 -26.20 -27.13
CA ASN A 264 8.82 -26.46 -25.73
C ASN A 264 8.90 -27.97 -25.40
N THR A 265 9.50 -28.34 -24.27
CA THR A 265 8.96 -29.22 -23.21
C THR A 265 10.08 -29.64 -22.23
N ALA A 266 9.66 -30.14 -21.05
CA ALA A 266 10.41 -30.70 -19.91
C ALA A 266 10.70 -29.68 -18.80
N GLU A 267 9.79 -29.49 -17.85
CA GLU A 267 9.51 -30.36 -16.69
C GLU A 267 10.68 -30.47 -15.71
N GLU A 268 10.38 -30.00 -14.50
CA GLU A 268 11.14 -30.15 -13.28
C GLU A 268 11.50 -31.61 -13.01
N THR A 269 12.73 -31.86 -12.56
CA THR A 269 13.04 -33.10 -11.85
C THR A 269 13.98 -32.82 -10.69
N PHE A 270 13.42 -32.88 -9.48
CA PHE A 270 14.17 -33.08 -8.23
C PHE A 270 14.60 -34.55 -8.13
N PRO A 271 15.79 -34.87 -7.57
CA PRO A 271 16.20 -36.25 -7.33
C PRO A 271 15.49 -36.83 -6.10
N LYS A 272 14.85 -37.99 -6.25
CA LYS A 272 14.38 -38.84 -5.15
C LYS A 272 15.52 -39.70 -4.60
N LEU A 273 15.67 -39.70 -3.29
CA LEU A 273 16.34 -40.78 -2.55
C LEU A 273 15.32 -41.85 -2.14
N LEU A 274 15.84 -43.07 -2.13
CA LEU A 274 15.21 -44.38 -2.06
C LEU A 274 14.31 -44.65 -0.84
N ASN A 275 13.28 -45.46 -1.06
CA ASN A 275 13.00 -46.62 -0.20
C ASN A 275 12.21 -47.68 -1.01
N ASP A 276 12.85 -48.83 -1.18
CA ASP A 276 12.25 -50.09 -1.60
C ASP A 276 11.42 -50.68 -0.44
N VAL A 277 10.33 -51.39 -0.78
CA VAL A 277 10.11 -52.82 -0.47
C VAL A 277 8.64 -53.20 -0.75
N HIS A 278 8.51 -54.07 -1.78
CA HIS A 278 7.60 -55.21 -1.95
C HIS A 278 6.11 -55.06 -2.37
N SER A 279 5.93 -55.42 -3.64
CA SER A 279 5.13 -56.55 -4.16
C SER A 279 3.60 -56.47 -4.19
N GLY A 280 3.02 -56.62 -5.39
CA GLY A 280 1.68 -57.19 -5.54
C GLY A 280 0.92 -56.87 -6.83
N ALA A 281 1.26 -57.58 -7.92
CA ALA A 281 0.40 -58.04 -9.00
C ALA A 281 -0.33 -57.07 -9.97
N SER A 282 -0.12 -57.40 -11.24
CA SER A 282 -0.75 -56.97 -12.50
C SER A 282 -2.27 -57.22 -12.58
N GLU A 283 -3.03 -56.33 -13.24
CA GLU A 283 -3.81 -56.63 -14.47
C GLU A 283 -4.80 -55.50 -14.89
N THR A 284 -4.66 -55.07 -16.15
CA THR A 284 -5.65 -54.68 -17.17
C THR A 284 -7.03 -54.06 -16.82
N LEU A 285 -7.19 -52.80 -17.25
CA LEU A 285 -8.23 -52.24 -18.17
C LEU A 285 -9.60 -52.98 -18.30
N GLN A 286 -10.70 -52.36 -17.85
CA GLN A 286 -11.68 -51.62 -18.69
C GLN A 286 -12.98 -51.27 -17.94
N GLN A 287 -13.36 -50.00 -18.11
CA GLN A 287 -14.70 -49.38 -18.12
C GLN A 287 -15.95 -50.23 -17.78
N LYS A 288 -16.80 -49.69 -16.88
CA LYS A 288 -18.26 -49.67 -17.10
C LYS A 288 -18.99 -48.53 -16.36
N ARG A 289 -19.96 -48.00 -17.11
CA ARG A 289 -20.93 -46.90 -16.91
C ARG A 289 -21.95 -47.10 -15.77
N ILE A 290 -22.57 -45.99 -15.36
CA ILE A 290 -24.01 -45.84 -15.11
C ILE A 290 -24.46 -44.54 -15.83
N ARG A 291 -25.11 -44.55 -17.01
CA ARG A 291 -26.53 -44.75 -17.41
C ARG A 291 -27.53 -43.67 -16.95
N ILE A 292 -27.91 -42.78 -17.87
CA ILE A 292 -29.28 -42.24 -18.07
C ILE A 292 -29.56 -42.29 -19.59
N SER A 293 -30.78 -42.68 -19.97
CA SER A 293 -31.17 -43.15 -21.31
C SER A 293 -31.79 -42.06 -22.21
N PRO A 294 -31.85 -42.25 -23.55
CA PRO A 294 -32.12 -41.21 -24.57
C PRO A 294 -33.34 -41.48 -25.49
N MET A 295 -33.64 -40.51 -26.36
CA MET A 295 -34.25 -40.56 -27.74
C MET A 295 -35.14 -39.29 -27.94
N ASP A 296 -35.26 -38.62 -29.10
CA ASP A 296 -34.77 -38.80 -30.47
C ASP A 296 -34.86 -37.48 -31.26
N LEU A 297 -34.37 -37.53 -32.50
CA LEU A 297 -33.98 -36.51 -33.48
C LEU A 297 -35.05 -35.61 -34.17
N ALA A 298 -34.53 -34.48 -34.68
CA ALA A 298 -34.72 -33.85 -36.01
C ALA A 298 -35.89 -32.87 -36.31
N ASP A 299 -35.46 -31.65 -36.67
CA ASP A 299 -35.79 -30.82 -37.84
C ASP A 299 -37.22 -30.42 -38.27
N THR A 300 -37.27 -29.15 -38.70
CA THR A 300 -38.14 -28.47 -39.68
C THR A 300 -39.39 -27.67 -39.24
N ASN A 301 -39.33 -26.39 -39.65
CA ASN A 301 -40.34 -25.58 -40.34
C ASN A 301 -41.72 -25.20 -39.75
N LEU A 302 -41.94 -23.89 -39.87
CA LEU A 302 -43.17 -23.14 -40.18
C LEU A 302 -44.40 -23.21 -39.25
N LYS A 303 -44.71 -22.02 -38.72
CA LYS A 303 -45.99 -21.27 -38.81
C LYS A 303 -47.29 -22.08 -38.85
N ASN A 304 -48.19 -21.77 -37.91
CA ASN A 304 -49.62 -21.76 -38.22
C ASN A 304 -50.29 -20.44 -37.79
N THR A 305 -50.93 -19.88 -38.80
CA THR A 305 -51.83 -18.73 -38.84
C THR A 305 -53.19 -19.11 -38.25
N VAL A 306 -53.89 -18.15 -37.66
CA VAL A 306 -55.36 -18.18 -37.52
C VAL A 306 -55.96 -17.15 -38.50
N LYS A 307 -56.86 -17.65 -39.35
CA LYS A 307 -57.77 -17.01 -40.33
C LYS A 307 -58.67 -15.92 -39.70
N LEU A 308 -59.37 -14.97 -40.35
CA LEU A 308 -59.66 -14.39 -41.68
C LEU A 308 -60.34 -13.01 -41.33
N GLU A 309 -60.35 -11.92 -42.10
CA GLU A 309 -61.01 -11.65 -43.39
C GLU A 309 -60.51 -10.31 -44.02
N GLU A 310 -60.41 -10.33 -45.36
CA GLU A 310 -60.66 -9.31 -46.40
C GLU A 310 -60.54 -7.77 -46.12
N ASN A 311 -59.69 -7.04 -46.87
CA ASN A 311 -59.96 -6.51 -48.22
C ASN A 311 -58.87 -5.53 -48.75
N ALA A 312 -58.45 -5.80 -49.99
CA ALA A 312 -57.94 -4.95 -51.09
C ALA A 312 -57.01 -3.71 -50.91
N VAL A 313 -55.87 -3.82 -51.61
CA VAL A 313 -54.92 -2.90 -52.30
C VAL A 313 -55.68 -1.88 -53.22
N PRO A 314 -55.12 -0.77 -53.81
CA PRO A 314 -53.71 -0.64 -54.20
C PRO A 314 -52.99 0.74 -54.29
N GLU A 315 -51.67 0.58 -54.49
CA GLU A 315 -50.75 1.34 -55.37
C GLU A 315 -50.14 2.70 -54.97
N SER A 316 -48.79 2.71 -55.03
CA SER A 316 -47.88 3.86 -55.18
C SER A 316 -47.80 4.28 -56.68
N PRO A 317 -47.18 5.43 -57.09
CA PRO A 317 -45.71 5.55 -57.10
C PRO A 317 -45.09 6.98 -57.03
N ASP A 318 -43.78 6.99 -56.73
CA ASP A 318 -42.66 7.75 -57.32
C ASP A 318 -42.44 9.29 -57.20
N SER A 319 -41.32 9.60 -56.51
CA SER A 319 -40.08 10.24 -57.04
C SER A 319 -39.79 11.76 -56.93
N SER A 320 -38.48 12.03 -56.74
CA SER A 320 -37.68 13.25 -57.01
C SER A 320 -37.81 14.43 -56.02
N SER A 321 -36.86 15.34 -55.77
CA SER A 321 -35.42 15.56 -56.05
C SER A 321 -35.03 16.95 -55.46
N GLY A 322 -33.72 17.23 -55.22
CA GLY A 322 -33.08 18.57 -55.14
C GLY A 322 -33.19 19.31 -53.78
N SER A 323 -32.11 19.70 -53.07
CA SER A 323 -30.89 20.49 -53.34
C SER A 323 -31.06 22.03 -53.26
N TYR A 324 -29.98 22.68 -52.81
CA TYR A 324 -29.65 24.13 -52.68
C TYR A 324 -30.05 24.79 -51.34
N GLY A 325 -29.21 25.54 -50.64
CA GLY A 325 -27.82 26.00 -50.86
C GLY A 325 -27.50 27.14 -49.88
N SER A 326 -26.21 27.28 -49.53
CA SER A 326 -25.41 28.52 -49.34
C SER A 326 -26.06 29.79 -48.74
N MET A 327 -25.42 30.64 -47.91
CA MET A 327 -24.01 30.89 -47.58
C MET A 327 -23.98 32.11 -46.63
N HIS A 328 -22.89 32.25 -45.85
CA HIS A 328 -22.28 33.52 -45.38
C HIS A 328 -23.08 34.48 -44.46
N SER A 329 -22.51 35.27 -43.56
CA SER A 329 -21.18 35.42 -42.95
C SER A 329 -21.23 36.64 -42.01
N LEU A 330 -20.31 36.67 -41.03
CA LEU A 330 -19.73 37.87 -40.38
C LEU A 330 -20.51 38.57 -39.25
N SER A 331 -19.84 38.59 -38.09
CA SER A 331 -20.00 39.42 -36.89
C SER A 331 -19.73 40.92 -37.16
N PRO A 332 -19.98 41.88 -36.24
CA PRO A 332 -19.15 42.06 -35.03
C PRO A 332 -19.81 42.71 -33.77
N GLU A 333 -19.20 42.41 -32.62
CA GLU A 333 -18.82 43.27 -31.48
C GLU A 333 -19.74 44.30 -30.77
N ILE A 334 -19.77 44.13 -29.42
CA ILE A 334 -19.51 45.11 -28.33
C ILE A 334 -20.68 45.76 -27.53
N THR A 335 -20.47 45.71 -26.20
CA THR A 335 -21.02 46.49 -25.05
C THR A 335 -22.42 46.20 -24.50
N GLY A 336 -22.47 45.83 -23.20
CA GLY A 336 -23.64 45.97 -22.33
C GLY A 336 -23.74 47.38 -21.72
N PRO A 337 -24.50 47.63 -20.62
CA PRO A 337 -25.34 46.73 -19.82
C PRO A 337 -26.78 47.26 -19.56
N SER A 338 -27.59 46.47 -18.82
CA SER A 338 -28.63 46.91 -17.85
C SER A 338 -30.07 46.39 -18.05
N ILE A 339 -30.45 45.50 -17.12
CA ILE A 339 -31.67 45.44 -16.27
C ILE A 339 -33.07 45.29 -16.92
N ASP A 340 -33.73 44.22 -16.46
CA ASP A 340 -35.16 43.88 -16.34
C ASP A 340 -36.06 43.86 -17.58
N ALA A 341 -36.55 42.67 -17.94
CA ALA A 341 -37.91 42.24 -17.62
C ALA A 341 -38.24 40.87 -18.24
N GLN A 342 -38.68 39.96 -17.36
CA GLN A 342 -39.71 38.93 -17.57
C GLN A 342 -39.95 38.41 -19.00
N HIS A 343 -39.56 37.16 -19.28
CA HIS A 343 -40.35 36.29 -20.16
C HIS A 343 -40.26 34.83 -19.72
N LYS A 344 -41.44 34.28 -19.38
CA LYS A 344 -41.74 32.84 -19.26
C LYS A 344 -41.18 32.08 -20.46
N THR A 345 -40.36 31.07 -20.22
CA THR A 345 -40.14 30.00 -21.20
C THR A 345 -40.08 28.65 -20.50
N VAL A 346 -41.09 27.84 -20.82
CA VAL A 346 -41.20 26.38 -20.82
C VAL A 346 -40.02 25.61 -20.22
N LEU A 347 -40.25 25.03 -19.04
CA LEU A 347 -39.44 23.97 -18.45
C LEU A 347 -39.64 22.69 -19.25
N THR A 348 -38.64 22.29 -20.04
CA THR A 348 -38.44 20.88 -20.39
C THR A 348 -37.67 20.24 -19.25
N SER A 349 -38.39 19.46 -18.43
CA SER A 349 -37.80 18.59 -17.41
C SER A 349 -37.07 17.44 -18.09
N ASP A 350 -35.76 17.38 -17.91
CA ASP A 350 -35.01 16.15 -17.56
C ASP A 350 -33.53 16.51 -17.44
N SER A 351 -33.23 17.28 -16.40
CA SER A 351 -31.89 17.33 -15.81
C SER A 351 -32.08 16.90 -14.36
N ALA A 352 -31.69 15.66 -14.07
CA ALA A 352 -31.58 15.18 -12.70
C ALA A 352 -30.48 15.99 -12.01
N LEU A 353 -30.85 17.16 -11.47
CA LEU A 353 -30.09 17.82 -10.42
C LEU A 353 -29.85 16.78 -9.33
N LEU A 354 -28.61 16.34 -9.15
CA LEU A 354 -28.22 15.48 -8.05
C LEU A 354 -28.69 16.15 -6.75
N TYR A 355 -29.74 15.62 -6.16
CA TYR A 355 -30.23 16.02 -4.85
C TYR A 355 -29.11 15.72 -3.83
N SER A 356 -28.38 16.76 -3.41
CA SER A 356 -27.44 16.68 -2.30
C SER A 356 -28.12 17.31 -1.08
N PRO A 357 -28.86 16.53 -0.28
CA PRO A 357 -29.52 17.06 0.91
C PRO A 357 -28.48 17.72 1.84
N PRO A 358 -28.87 18.79 2.57
CA PRO A 358 -27.97 19.45 3.50
C PRO A 358 -27.50 18.48 4.59
N ASP A 359 -26.23 18.53 4.98
CA ASP A 359 -25.69 17.75 6.10
C ASP A 359 -26.35 18.22 7.41
N LEU A 360 -27.38 17.49 7.84
CA LEU A 360 -28.11 17.75 9.09
C LEU A 360 -27.28 17.45 10.34
N ASN A 361 -26.12 16.79 10.18
CA ASN A 361 -25.25 16.30 11.25
C ASN A 361 -23.87 16.97 11.19
N ARG A 362 -23.80 18.17 10.61
CA ARG A 362 -22.57 18.95 10.42
C ARG A 362 -21.76 19.16 11.70
N ASN A 363 -22.41 19.27 12.85
CA ASN A 363 -21.77 19.37 14.16
C ASN A 363 -20.91 18.13 14.52
N ILE A 364 -21.27 16.95 14.01
CA ILE A 364 -20.50 15.71 14.20
C ILE A 364 -19.45 15.56 13.11
N THR A 365 -19.84 15.76 11.84
CA THR A 365 -18.94 15.54 10.69
C THR A 365 -17.77 16.51 10.69
N GLU A 366 -17.94 17.77 11.11
CA GLU A 366 -16.84 18.74 11.27
C GLU A 366 -15.85 18.31 12.37
N ILE A 367 -16.33 17.85 13.52
CA ILE A 367 -15.48 17.36 14.61
C ILE A 367 -14.68 16.14 14.15
N PHE A 368 -15.33 15.20 13.47
CA PHE A 368 -14.66 14.02 12.91
C PHE A 368 -13.64 14.41 11.84
N GLY A 369 -13.95 15.41 11.00
CA GLY A 369 -13.01 15.97 10.02
C GLY A 369 -11.74 16.53 10.67
N ARG A 370 -11.87 17.24 11.78
CA ARG A 370 -10.71 17.75 12.54
C ARG A 370 -9.87 16.62 13.13
N LEU A 371 -10.51 15.59 13.70
CA LEU A 371 -9.82 14.39 14.19
C LEU A 371 -9.06 13.67 13.08
N ILE A 372 -9.64 13.52 11.89
CA ILE A 372 -8.99 12.89 10.73
C ILE A 372 -7.64 13.57 10.43
N ASN A 373 -7.62 14.91 10.42
CA ASN A 373 -6.42 15.70 10.14
C ASN A 373 -5.36 15.53 11.23
N ILE A 374 -5.77 15.56 12.51
CA ILE A 374 -4.87 15.36 13.64
C ILE A 374 -4.27 13.95 13.63
N TYR A 375 -5.08 12.90 13.48
CA TYR A 375 -4.56 11.53 13.44
C TYR A 375 -3.61 11.31 12.26
N ARG A 376 -3.88 11.90 11.09
CA ARG A 376 -2.95 11.85 9.95
C ARG A 376 -1.62 12.53 10.26
N ALA A 377 -1.66 13.72 10.86
CA ALA A 377 -0.44 14.42 11.27
C ALA A 377 0.39 13.62 12.28
N LEU A 378 -0.28 12.85 13.15
CA LEU A 378 0.36 11.94 14.11
C LEU A 378 0.80 10.59 13.51
N GLY A 379 0.51 10.32 12.23
CA GLY A 379 0.84 9.07 11.55
C GLY A 379 -0.10 7.90 11.87
N ASP A 380 -1.28 8.19 12.41
CA ASP A 380 -2.31 7.20 12.75
C ASP A 380 -3.39 7.12 11.65
N ASP A 381 -3.01 6.51 10.54
CA ASP A 381 -3.89 6.34 9.38
C ASP A 381 -5.11 5.46 9.69
N TRP A 382 -4.99 4.50 10.61
CA TRP A 382 -6.08 3.59 10.96
C TRP A 382 -7.22 4.32 11.67
N ARG A 383 -6.91 5.11 12.72
CA ARG A 383 -7.96 5.89 13.40
C ARG A 383 -8.52 6.96 12.49
N SER A 384 -7.67 7.65 11.74
CA SER A 384 -8.11 8.61 10.71
C SER A 384 -9.10 7.97 9.74
N PHE A 385 -8.80 6.78 9.24
CA PHE A 385 -9.66 6.08 8.29
C PHE A 385 -11.00 5.63 8.86
N SER A 386 -11.07 5.31 10.16
CA SER A 386 -12.33 4.97 10.83
C SER A 386 -13.31 6.15 10.84
N TYR A 387 -12.87 7.35 11.27
CA TYR A 387 -13.72 8.56 11.19
C TYR A 387 -14.10 8.89 9.75
N HIS A 388 -13.13 8.75 8.85
CA HIS A 388 -13.33 8.98 7.43
C HIS A 388 -14.45 8.08 6.85
N LYS A 389 -14.54 6.82 7.28
CA LYS A 389 -15.59 5.90 6.83
C LYS A 389 -16.98 6.30 7.31
N ALA A 390 -17.09 6.86 8.51
CA ALA A 390 -18.38 7.22 9.08
C ALA A 390 -18.94 8.55 8.58
N ILE A 391 -18.10 9.54 8.25
CA ILE A 391 -18.58 10.86 7.81
C ILE A 391 -19.60 10.75 6.66
N PRO A 392 -19.33 10.05 5.54
CA PRO A 392 -20.30 9.94 4.45
C PRO A 392 -21.59 9.18 4.80
N VAL A 393 -21.54 8.33 5.83
CA VAL A 393 -22.73 7.62 6.32
C VAL A 393 -23.59 8.57 7.14
N ILE A 394 -22.98 9.38 8.01
CA ILE A 394 -23.63 10.36 8.87
C ILE A 394 -24.19 11.54 8.05
N GLU A 395 -23.41 12.04 7.10
CA GLU A 395 -23.75 13.17 6.23
C GLU A 395 -25.01 12.90 5.38
N LYS A 396 -25.22 11.63 4.99
CA LYS A 396 -26.38 11.20 4.17
C LYS A 396 -27.63 10.86 4.98
N LEU A 397 -27.60 10.96 6.31
CA LEU A 397 -28.78 10.65 7.11
C LEU A 397 -29.87 11.69 6.87
N PRO A 398 -31.13 11.27 6.65
CA PRO A 398 -32.24 12.19 6.41
C PRO A 398 -32.76 12.87 7.69
N PHE A 399 -32.06 12.70 8.81
CA PHE A 399 -32.43 13.23 10.12
C PHE A 399 -31.18 13.68 10.89
N LYS A 400 -31.41 14.58 11.85
CA LYS A 400 -30.41 14.97 12.83
C LYS A 400 -30.29 13.88 13.90
N ILE A 401 -29.06 13.49 14.24
CA ILE A 401 -28.78 12.52 15.31
C ILE A 401 -29.02 13.20 16.66
N GLU A 402 -29.96 12.66 17.43
CA GLU A 402 -30.32 13.08 18.78
C GLU A 402 -29.99 12.01 19.83
N SER A 403 -29.72 10.78 19.40
CA SER A 403 -29.29 9.69 20.27
C SER A 403 -28.43 8.69 19.49
N VAL A 404 -27.45 8.10 20.18
CA VAL A 404 -26.58 7.06 19.61
C VAL A 404 -27.34 5.83 19.13
N GLU A 405 -28.53 5.57 19.70
CA GLU A 405 -29.41 4.47 19.33
C GLU A 405 -29.84 4.53 17.86
N GLN A 406 -29.92 5.74 17.28
CA GLN A 406 -30.29 5.94 15.87
C GLN A 406 -29.20 5.47 14.89
N VAL A 407 -27.95 5.35 15.35
CA VAL A 407 -26.79 5.11 14.49
C VAL A 407 -25.98 3.87 14.85
N LYS A 408 -26.30 3.19 15.95
CA LYS A 408 -25.52 2.04 16.48
C LYS A 408 -25.38 0.84 15.52
N HIS A 409 -26.32 0.70 14.57
CA HIS A 409 -26.32 -0.38 13.59
C HIS A 409 -25.77 0.03 12.21
N LEU A 410 -25.37 1.30 12.06
CA LEU A 410 -24.89 1.78 10.77
C LEU A 410 -23.48 1.25 10.46
N PRO A 411 -23.22 0.88 9.20
CA PRO A 411 -21.92 0.36 8.80
C PRO A 411 -20.82 1.40 9.04
N GLY A 412 -19.70 0.95 9.61
CA GLY A 412 -18.55 1.82 9.91
C GLY A 412 -18.66 2.61 11.22
N ILE A 413 -19.75 2.49 11.98
CA ILE A 413 -19.93 3.16 13.27
C ILE A 413 -19.83 2.14 14.42
N GLY A 414 -18.59 1.88 14.86
CA GLY A 414 -18.31 0.99 16.01
C GLY A 414 -18.49 1.66 17.36
N LYS A 415 -18.39 0.88 18.45
CA LYS A 415 -18.66 1.34 19.83
C LYS A 415 -17.91 2.61 20.24
N SER A 416 -16.62 2.72 19.94
CA SER A 416 -15.86 3.96 20.24
C SER A 416 -16.39 5.19 19.50
N MET A 417 -16.87 5.04 18.27
CA MET A 417 -17.46 6.17 17.53
C MET A 417 -18.86 6.49 18.03
N GLN A 418 -19.61 5.48 18.45
CA GLN A 418 -20.90 5.63 19.14
C GLN A 418 -20.72 6.47 20.40
N ASP A 419 -19.70 6.18 21.21
CA ASP A 419 -19.42 6.95 22.43
C ASP A 419 -19.06 8.42 22.11
N HIS A 420 -18.26 8.67 21.07
CA HIS A 420 -17.99 10.04 20.61
C HIS A 420 -19.24 10.76 20.08
N ILE A 421 -20.10 10.08 19.31
CA ILE A 421 -21.36 10.66 18.82
C ILE A 421 -22.25 11.02 20.01
N GLN A 422 -22.38 10.12 20.99
CA GLN A 422 -23.18 10.36 22.18
C GLN A 422 -22.66 11.59 22.95
N GLU A 423 -21.35 11.72 23.12
CA GLU A 423 -20.74 12.88 23.77
C GLU A 423 -21.04 14.18 23.01
N ILE A 424 -20.86 14.19 21.68
CA ILE A 424 -21.10 15.36 20.82
C ILE A 424 -22.56 15.77 20.85
N VAL A 425 -23.49 14.82 20.80
CA VAL A 425 -24.92 15.10 20.86
C VAL A 425 -25.32 15.65 22.23
N THR A 426 -24.73 15.14 23.30
CA THR A 426 -25.06 15.55 24.68
C THR A 426 -24.46 16.91 25.03
N THR A 427 -23.23 17.19 24.60
CA THR A 427 -22.44 18.34 25.07
C THR A 427 -22.22 19.41 24.00
N GLY A 428 -22.45 19.08 22.72
CA GLY A 428 -22.07 19.91 21.58
C GLY A 428 -20.58 19.85 21.24
N LYS A 429 -19.78 19.06 21.96
CA LYS A 429 -18.31 19.03 21.87
C LYS A 429 -17.74 17.63 22.00
N LEU A 430 -16.43 17.50 21.80
CA LEU A 430 -15.70 16.25 22.02
C LEU A 430 -14.43 16.53 22.83
N SER A 431 -14.39 16.04 24.07
CA SER A 431 -13.28 16.23 25.02
C SER A 431 -11.95 15.74 24.45
N LYS A 432 -11.98 14.66 23.67
CA LYS A 432 -10.79 14.14 22.98
C LYS A 432 -10.20 15.14 21.99
N LEU A 433 -11.05 15.84 21.25
CA LEU A 433 -10.62 16.87 20.31
C LEU A 433 -10.06 18.09 21.05
N GLU A 434 -10.73 18.52 22.13
CA GLU A 434 -10.23 19.62 22.98
C GLU A 434 -8.86 19.30 23.60
N HIS A 435 -8.64 18.05 24.02
CA HIS A 435 -7.35 17.60 24.52
C HIS A 435 -6.26 17.70 23.44
N PHE A 436 -6.51 17.20 22.22
CA PHE A 436 -5.56 17.35 21.12
C PHE A 436 -5.30 18.82 20.75
N GLU A 437 -6.31 19.67 20.83
CA GLU A 437 -6.20 21.11 20.55
C GLU A 437 -5.56 21.90 21.68
N THR A 438 -5.24 21.28 22.80
CA THR A 438 -4.51 21.91 23.90
C THR A 438 -3.10 21.34 24.05
N ASP A 439 -2.90 20.07 23.68
CA ASP A 439 -1.61 19.37 23.71
C ASP A 439 -0.55 20.02 22.79
N GLU A 440 0.56 20.46 23.39
CA GLU A 440 1.67 21.14 22.69
C GLU A 440 2.32 20.24 21.63
N LYS A 441 2.49 18.95 21.93
CA LYS A 441 3.11 17.99 21.02
C LYS A 441 2.25 17.80 19.79
N VAL A 442 0.95 17.60 19.96
CA VAL A 442 0.01 17.42 18.87
C VAL A 442 -0.04 18.67 17.99
N LYS A 443 -0.12 19.87 18.59
CA LYS A 443 -0.07 21.14 17.85
C LYS A 443 1.19 21.28 17.02
N THR A 444 2.35 21.03 17.63
CA THR A 444 3.63 21.21 16.96
C THR A 444 3.81 20.20 15.82
N ILE A 445 3.51 18.93 16.06
CA ILE A 445 3.62 17.88 15.02
C ILE A 445 2.64 18.18 13.87
N SER A 446 1.43 18.64 14.18
CA SER A 446 0.46 19.05 13.15
C SER A 446 0.96 20.23 12.33
N LEU A 447 1.46 21.28 12.98
CA LEU A 447 2.04 22.45 12.31
C LEU A 447 3.20 22.07 11.38
N PHE A 448 4.13 21.24 11.86
CA PHE A 448 5.26 20.80 11.04
C PHE A 448 4.83 19.89 9.90
N GLY A 449 3.82 19.04 10.11
CA GLY A 449 3.24 18.18 9.07
C GLY A 449 2.52 18.94 7.96
N GLU A 450 2.17 20.22 8.16
CA GLU A 450 1.62 21.07 7.09
C GLU A 450 2.71 21.56 6.12
N ILE A 451 3.99 21.50 6.50
CA ILE A 451 5.09 21.91 5.63
C ILE A 451 5.27 20.84 4.54
N TRP A 452 5.28 21.29 3.28
CA TRP A 452 5.46 20.38 2.16
C TRP A 452 6.75 19.55 2.31
N GLY A 453 6.63 18.23 2.13
CA GLY A 453 7.74 17.29 2.27
C GLY A 453 8.03 16.83 3.70
N ILE A 454 7.32 17.32 4.71
CA ILE A 454 7.45 16.88 6.10
C ILE A 454 6.26 15.97 6.46
N GLY A 455 6.54 14.67 6.61
CA GLY A 455 5.57 13.71 7.12
C GLY A 455 5.64 13.54 8.65
N PRO A 456 4.73 12.74 9.25
CA PRO A 456 4.62 12.53 10.70
C PRO A 456 5.93 12.16 11.39
N ALA A 457 6.71 11.26 10.76
CA ALA A 457 7.99 10.82 11.32
C ALA A 457 9.03 11.95 11.36
N THR A 458 9.06 12.82 10.35
CA THR A 458 9.98 13.97 10.31
C THR A 458 9.50 15.05 11.28
N ALA A 459 8.20 15.33 11.33
CA ALA A 459 7.62 16.28 12.27
C ALA A 459 7.89 15.88 13.73
N LEU A 460 7.76 14.60 14.08
CA LEU A 460 8.11 14.08 15.40
C LEU A 460 9.59 14.27 15.72
N LYS A 461 10.49 13.97 14.79
CA LYS A 461 11.94 14.18 14.99
C LYS A 461 12.29 15.65 15.22
N LEU A 462 11.65 16.57 14.51
CA LEU A 462 11.84 18.01 14.70
C LEU A 462 11.34 18.46 16.07
N TYR A 463 10.18 17.95 16.51
CA TYR A 463 9.67 18.18 17.87
C TYR A 463 10.63 17.65 18.94
N GLU A 464 11.17 16.43 18.77
CA GLU A 464 12.12 15.81 19.69
C GLU A 464 13.47 16.56 19.78
N LYS A 465 13.84 17.28 18.71
CA LYS A 465 14.99 18.20 18.72
C LYS A 465 14.75 19.49 19.50
N GLY A 466 13.53 19.75 19.95
CA GLY A 466 13.15 20.94 20.71
C GLY A 466 12.46 22.03 19.90
N HIS A 467 12.25 21.83 18.59
CA HIS A 467 11.55 22.81 17.75
C HIS A 467 10.06 22.84 18.07
N ARG A 468 9.47 24.04 18.09
CA ARG A 468 8.04 24.29 18.37
C ARG A 468 7.36 25.19 17.34
N THR A 469 8.12 26.03 16.65
CA THR A 469 7.62 27.02 15.71
C THR A 469 8.23 26.85 14.32
N LEU A 470 7.61 27.44 13.30
CA LEU A 470 8.19 27.48 11.95
C LEU A 470 9.51 28.26 11.91
N ASP A 471 9.69 29.25 12.78
CA ASP A 471 10.91 30.05 12.87
C ASP A 471 12.10 29.21 13.35
N ASP A 472 11.86 28.27 14.28
CA ASP A 472 12.90 27.36 14.78
C ASP A 472 13.49 26.51 13.63
N LEU A 473 12.69 26.25 12.60
CA LEU A 473 13.07 25.43 11.45
C LEU A 473 13.88 26.19 10.39
N LYS A 474 13.93 27.53 10.42
CA LYS A 474 14.63 28.34 9.40
C LYS A 474 16.11 27.98 9.26
N ASN A 475 16.74 27.59 10.36
CA ASN A 475 18.16 27.20 10.41
C ASN A 475 18.36 25.69 10.63
N GLU A 476 17.32 24.87 10.48
CA GLU A 476 17.44 23.42 10.67
C GLU A 476 18.15 22.76 9.47
N GLU A 477 19.38 22.33 9.70
CA GLU A 477 20.25 21.76 8.68
C GLU A 477 19.76 20.42 8.13
N SER A 478 19.03 19.63 8.92
CA SER A 478 18.53 18.31 8.48
C SER A 478 17.37 18.37 7.48
N LEU A 479 16.79 19.54 7.22
CA LEU A 479 15.76 19.69 6.19
C LEU A 479 16.35 19.49 4.80
N THR A 480 15.66 18.73 3.96
CA THR A 480 15.99 18.62 2.54
C THR A 480 15.75 19.96 1.83
N ASN A 481 16.36 20.16 0.65
CA ASN A 481 16.13 21.38 -0.13
C ASN A 481 14.63 21.63 -0.40
N ALA A 482 13.91 20.56 -0.74
CA ALA A 482 12.49 20.66 -1.04
C ALA A 482 11.64 20.97 0.22
N GLN A 483 12.03 20.45 1.39
CA GLN A 483 11.41 20.84 2.68
C GLN A 483 11.70 22.31 3.04
N ARG A 484 12.92 22.81 2.78
CA ARG A 484 13.26 24.23 2.98
C ARG A 484 12.43 25.14 2.07
N LEU A 485 12.21 24.73 0.82
CA LEU A 485 11.31 25.44 -0.09
C LEU A 485 9.86 25.41 0.40
N GLY A 486 9.39 24.25 0.89
CA GLY A 486 8.08 24.10 1.52
C GLY A 486 7.90 25.01 2.73
N LEU A 487 8.93 25.16 3.56
CA LEU A 487 8.95 26.11 4.69
C LEU A 487 8.97 27.56 4.21
N LYS A 488 9.82 27.89 3.22
CA LYS A 488 9.97 29.25 2.68
C LYS A 488 8.66 29.78 2.10
N TYR A 489 7.92 28.95 1.37
CA TYR A 489 6.67 29.32 0.71
C TYR A 489 5.43 28.77 1.43
N PHE A 490 5.54 28.48 2.73
CA PHE A 490 4.49 27.83 3.54
C PHE A 490 3.13 28.53 3.42
N ASP A 491 3.09 29.85 3.55
CA ASP A 491 1.84 30.61 3.45
C ASP A 491 1.29 30.69 2.03
N ASP A 492 2.16 30.67 1.03
CA ASP A 492 1.77 30.78 -0.38
C ASP A 492 1.13 29.50 -0.89
N ILE A 493 1.77 28.35 -0.66
CA ILE A 493 1.27 27.04 -1.12
C ILE A 493 -0.05 26.63 -0.46
N ARG A 494 -0.41 27.25 0.67
CA ARG A 494 -1.68 27.03 1.36
C ARG A 494 -2.85 27.81 0.75
N LYS A 495 -2.57 28.86 -0.01
CA LYS A 495 -3.63 29.69 -0.61
C LYS A 495 -4.30 28.93 -1.73
N ARG A 496 -5.64 28.91 -1.67
CA ARG A 496 -6.48 28.26 -2.67
C ARG A 496 -6.45 29.06 -3.97
N ILE A 497 -6.36 28.35 -5.09
CA ILE A 497 -6.38 28.91 -6.44
C ILE A 497 -7.84 28.96 -6.92
N PRO A 498 -8.38 30.11 -7.33
CA PRO A 498 -9.70 30.18 -7.95
C PRO A 498 -9.77 29.30 -9.21
N ARG A 499 -10.92 28.64 -9.44
CA ARG A 499 -11.08 27.72 -10.59
C ARG A 499 -10.75 28.36 -11.94
N HIS A 500 -11.16 29.61 -12.17
CA HIS A 500 -10.90 30.31 -13.42
C HIS A 500 -9.41 30.54 -13.66
N GLU A 501 -8.62 30.81 -12.60
CA GLU A 501 -7.16 30.93 -12.72
C GLU A 501 -6.51 29.58 -13.09
N VAL A 502 -7.02 28.47 -12.55
CA VAL A 502 -6.56 27.12 -12.94
C VAL A 502 -6.91 26.81 -14.39
N GLU A 503 -8.09 27.24 -14.86
CA GLU A 503 -8.51 27.08 -16.25
C GLU A 503 -7.59 27.85 -17.22
N GLU A 504 -7.29 29.11 -16.90
CA GLU A 504 -6.37 29.95 -17.68
C GLU A 504 -4.95 29.37 -17.71
N MET A 505 -4.41 28.98 -16.54
CA MET A 505 -3.10 28.32 -16.46
C MET A 505 -3.10 26.98 -17.21
N GLY A 506 -4.20 26.24 -17.17
CA GLY A 506 -4.39 25.00 -17.93
C GLY A 506 -4.33 25.22 -19.44
N HIS A 507 -4.93 26.30 -19.95
CA HIS A 507 -4.81 26.67 -21.37
C HIS A 507 -3.37 27.04 -21.75
N LEU A 508 -2.67 27.79 -20.89
CA LEU A 508 -1.27 28.12 -21.09
C LEU A 508 -0.39 26.86 -21.16
N LEU A 509 -0.58 25.94 -20.21
CA LEU A 509 0.15 24.67 -20.16
C LEU A 509 -0.11 23.82 -21.40
N LYS A 510 -1.37 23.70 -21.84
CA LYS A 510 -1.70 22.99 -23.09
C LYS A 510 -0.99 23.58 -24.30
N LYS A 511 -1.01 24.91 -24.45
CA LYS A 511 -0.33 25.60 -25.56
C LYS A 511 1.18 25.38 -25.52
N ALA A 512 1.80 25.59 -24.36
CA ALA A 512 3.23 25.36 -24.15
C ALA A 512 3.62 23.89 -24.40
N GLY A 513 2.72 22.95 -24.13
CA GLY A 513 2.93 21.53 -24.43
C GLY A 513 2.94 21.27 -25.93
N ASP A 514 1.96 21.80 -26.66
CA ASP A 514 1.86 21.66 -28.12
C ASP A 514 3.05 22.33 -28.85
N ASP A 515 3.55 23.45 -28.34
CA ASP A 515 4.75 24.13 -28.83
C ASP A 515 6.02 23.25 -28.69
N VAL A 516 6.07 22.36 -27.69
CA VAL A 516 7.19 21.43 -27.45
C VAL A 516 7.02 20.11 -28.20
N LEU A 517 5.81 19.55 -28.16
CA LEU A 517 5.46 18.28 -28.81
C LEU A 517 4.03 18.37 -29.36
N PRO A 518 3.87 18.62 -30.68
CA PRO A 518 2.55 18.70 -31.30
C PRO A 518 1.72 17.44 -31.07
N GLY A 519 0.47 17.62 -30.64
CA GLY A 519 -0.45 16.50 -30.37
C GLY A 519 -0.28 15.84 -28.99
N VAL A 520 0.56 16.39 -28.11
CA VAL A 520 0.60 15.99 -26.70
C VAL A 520 -0.76 16.24 -26.03
N GLU A 521 -1.24 15.27 -25.26
CA GLU A 521 -2.46 15.40 -24.48
C GLU A 521 -2.13 15.84 -23.06
N ILE A 522 -2.64 17.00 -22.65
CA ILE A 522 -2.46 17.56 -21.31
C ILE A 522 -3.82 17.75 -20.64
N VAL A 523 -4.02 17.11 -19.50
CA VAL A 523 -5.27 17.11 -18.74
C VAL A 523 -5.03 17.63 -17.33
N CYS A 524 -5.75 18.68 -16.93
CA CYS A 524 -5.81 19.10 -15.54
C CYS A 524 -6.67 18.11 -14.75
N GLY A 525 -6.08 17.40 -13.80
CA GLY A 525 -6.68 16.45 -12.89
C GLY A 525 -7.21 17.12 -11.61
N GLY A 526 -7.11 16.38 -10.51
CA GLY A 526 -7.28 16.90 -9.17
C GLY A 526 -8.66 17.45 -8.86
N SER A 527 -8.68 18.38 -7.91
CA SER A 527 -9.89 19.13 -7.54
C SER A 527 -10.49 19.93 -8.70
N TYR A 528 -9.67 20.35 -9.67
CA TYR A 528 -10.14 21.03 -10.87
C TYR A 528 -11.02 20.11 -11.72
N ARG A 529 -10.54 18.91 -12.04
CA ARG A 529 -11.31 17.95 -12.84
C ARG A 529 -12.58 17.48 -12.12
N ARG A 530 -12.56 17.46 -10.79
CA ARG A 530 -13.75 17.19 -9.95
C ARG A 530 -14.72 18.36 -9.79
N GLY A 531 -14.54 19.46 -10.52
CA GLY A 531 -15.50 20.57 -10.53
C GLY A 531 -15.49 21.48 -9.29
N LYS A 532 -14.44 21.45 -8.44
CA LYS A 532 -14.37 22.35 -7.28
C LYS A 532 -14.20 23.81 -7.71
N ALA A 533 -14.81 24.73 -6.94
CA ALA A 533 -14.76 26.18 -7.17
C ALA A 533 -13.37 26.80 -6.92
N SER A 534 -12.52 26.11 -6.16
CA SER A 534 -11.11 26.43 -5.98
C SER A 534 -10.28 25.15 -5.92
N CYS A 535 -8.96 25.28 -6.08
CA CYS A 535 -7.98 24.20 -6.08
C CYS A 535 -6.88 24.47 -5.06
N GLY A 536 -6.17 23.43 -4.61
CA GLY A 536 -4.99 23.59 -3.74
C GLY A 536 -3.71 23.73 -4.57
N ASP A 537 -3.68 22.98 -5.65
CA ASP A 537 -2.57 22.77 -6.57
C ASP A 537 -3.11 22.54 -8.00
N LEU A 538 -2.18 22.46 -8.95
CA LEU A 538 -2.44 22.05 -10.32
C LEU A 538 -1.90 20.63 -10.53
N ASP A 539 -2.78 19.65 -10.60
CA ASP A 539 -2.44 18.28 -11.02
C ASP A 539 -2.53 18.19 -12.55
N ILE A 540 -1.41 17.95 -13.24
CA ILE A 540 -1.35 17.92 -14.70
C ILE A 540 -0.89 16.53 -15.15
N LEU A 541 -1.79 15.84 -15.84
CA LEU A 541 -1.51 14.54 -16.44
C LEU A 541 -1.23 14.72 -17.92
N ILE A 542 -0.20 14.03 -18.39
CA ILE A 542 0.36 14.21 -19.71
C ILE A 542 0.51 12.83 -20.35
N THR A 543 0.11 12.71 -21.61
CA THR A 543 0.40 11.52 -22.42
C THR A 543 0.52 11.92 -23.88
N HIS A 544 0.87 10.97 -24.75
CA HIS A 544 0.83 11.18 -26.19
C HIS A 544 0.06 10.03 -26.86
N PRO A 545 -0.86 10.31 -27.82
CA PRO A 545 -1.75 9.29 -28.40
C PRO A 545 -1.03 8.11 -29.06
N ASP A 546 0.17 8.33 -29.60
CA ASP A 546 0.95 7.28 -30.26
C ASP A 546 1.61 6.27 -29.29
N GLY A 547 1.56 6.55 -27.98
CA GLY A 547 2.17 5.72 -26.94
C GLY A 547 3.70 5.71 -26.91
N LYS A 548 4.38 6.57 -27.69
CA LYS A 548 5.85 6.59 -27.83
C LYS A 548 6.46 7.98 -27.66
N SER A 549 5.85 9.02 -28.23
CA SER A 549 6.45 10.37 -28.27
C SER A 549 6.46 11.09 -26.91
N HIS A 550 5.77 10.54 -25.91
CA HIS A 550 5.84 11.03 -24.53
C HIS A 550 7.24 10.83 -23.89
N VAL A 551 8.05 9.91 -24.40
CA VAL A 551 9.39 9.63 -23.88
C VAL A 551 10.30 10.84 -24.07
N GLY A 552 10.95 11.28 -22.99
CA GLY A 552 11.84 12.46 -23.00
C GLY A 552 11.13 13.82 -23.14
N PHE A 553 9.79 13.83 -23.06
CA PHE A 553 9.01 15.07 -23.12
C PHE A 553 9.19 15.93 -21.86
N LEU A 554 9.16 15.32 -20.66
CA LEU A 554 9.13 16.07 -19.40
C LEU A 554 10.32 17.05 -19.23
N PRO A 555 11.58 16.66 -19.49
CA PRO A 555 12.72 17.59 -19.40
C PRO A 555 12.60 18.80 -20.32
N GLN A 556 12.16 18.59 -21.56
CA GLN A 556 11.99 19.65 -22.54
C GLN A 556 10.86 20.61 -22.13
N TYR A 557 9.75 20.04 -21.66
CA TYR A 557 8.59 20.80 -21.24
C TYR A 557 8.85 21.63 -19.96
N VAL A 558 9.49 21.04 -18.94
CA VAL A 558 9.87 21.77 -17.73
C VAL A 558 10.85 22.91 -18.05
N LYS A 559 11.83 22.67 -18.94
CA LYS A 559 12.75 23.72 -19.40
C LYS A 559 11.99 24.87 -20.06
N HIS A 560 11.09 24.56 -21.01
CA HIS A 560 10.31 25.57 -21.72
C HIS A 560 9.46 26.42 -20.76
N LEU A 561 8.79 25.80 -19.79
CA LEU A 561 7.99 26.52 -18.80
C LEU A 561 8.83 27.37 -17.82
N LYS A 562 10.07 26.97 -17.54
CA LYS A 562 11.02 27.80 -16.77
C LYS A 562 11.51 29.00 -17.56
N ASP A 563 11.78 28.82 -18.86
CA ASP A 563 12.18 29.92 -19.75
C ASP A 563 11.06 30.98 -19.85
N MET A 564 9.80 30.54 -19.82
CA MET A 564 8.62 31.40 -19.73
C MET A 564 8.36 31.97 -18.31
N LYS A 565 9.20 31.62 -17.33
CA LYS A 565 9.06 32.00 -15.91
C LYS A 565 7.75 31.55 -15.26
N PHE A 566 7.09 30.53 -15.82
CA PHE A 566 5.89 29.95 -15.23
C PHE A 566 6.25 29.01 -14.08
N LEU A 567 7.18 28.08 -14.32
CA LEU A 567 7.79 27.26 -13.26
C LEU A 567 8.93 28.03 -12.58
N ARG A 568 9.02 27.89 -11.25
CA ARG A 568 9.90 28.71 -10.42
C ARG A 568 10.87 27.87 -9.59
N GLU A 569 10.35 26.90 -8.84
CA GLU A 569 11.17 26.07 -7.96
C GLU A 569 10.88 24.58 -8.15
N ASP A 570 11.92 23.76 -8.11
CA ASP A 570 11.85 22.30 -8.24
C ASP A 570 11.77 21.66 -6.84
N LEU A 571 10.81 20.74 -6.66
CA LEU A 571 10.68 19.96 -5.44
C LEU A 571 11.05 18.48 -5.66
N VAL A 572 10.50 17.87 -6.71
CA VAL A 572 10.84 16.51 -7.17
C VAL A 572 10.96 16.53 -8.70
N PHE A 573 11.96 15.85 -9.23
CA PHE A 573 12.11 15.63 -10.66
C PHE A 573 12.65 14.22 -10.87
N SER A 574 11.86 13.34 -11.49
CA SER A 574 12.29 12.00 -11.90
C SER A 574 11.85 11.69 -13.32
N VAL A 575 12.78 11.15 -14.12
CA VAL A 575 12.56 10.70 -15.49
C VAL A 575 12.74 9.18 -15.51
N HIS A 576 11.72 8.48 -15.98
CA HIS A 576 11.58 7.05 -15.98
C HIS A 576 11.11 6.51 -17.33
N SER A 577 10.72 7.38 -18.27
CA SER A 577 10.30 7.04 -19.62
C SER A 577 11.48 6.68 -20.54
N GLU A 578 12.66 7.23 -20.28
CA GLU A 578 13.91 6.97 -21.03
C GLU A 578 14.69 5.76 -20.48
N GLU A 579 14.48 5.42 -19.20
CA GLU A 579 15.13 4.31 -18.51
C GLU A 579 14.16 3.12 -18.43
N GLY A 580 14.62 1.88 -18.63
CA GLY A 580 13.79 0.66 -18.58
C GLY A 580 13.25 0.30 -17.19
N THR A 581 12.62 1.25 -16.52
CA THR A 581 12.02 1.15 -15.18
C THR A 581 10.64 0.51 -15.24
N ASP A 582 10.18 -0.03 -14.12
CA ASP A 582 8.95 -0.83 -14.03
C ASP A 582 7.64 -0.09 -14.38
N SER A 583 7.65 1.25 -14.53
CA SER A 583 6.42 2.03 -14.78
C SER A 583 6.46 2.95 -16.01
N GLY A 584 7.64 3.43 -16.42
CA GLY A 584 7.74 4.42 -17.51
C GLY A 584 7.15 5.80 -17.22
N VAL A 585 6.81 6.12 -15.96
CA VAL A 585 6.10 7.36 -15.59
C VAL A 585 7.06 8.46 -15.14
N ASP A 586 7.16 9.55 -15.90
CA ASP A 586 7.95 10.72 -15.48
C ASP A 586 7.16 11.56 -14.46
N THR A 587 7.86 12.11 -13.47
CA THR A 587 7.25 12.90 -12.39
C THR A 587 8.00 14.20 -12.17
N TYR A 588 7.26 15.31 -12.11
CA TYR A 588 7.79 16.59 -11.66
C TYR A 588 6.84 17.20 -10.64
N PHE A 589 7.35 17.54 -9.47
CA PHE A 589 6.65 18.34 -8.47
C PHE A 589 7.41 19.64 -8.29
N GLY A 590 6.72 20.76 -8.37
CA GLY A 590 7.36 22.06 -8.23
C GLY A 590 6.42 23.14 -7.73
N LEU A 591 6.90 24.36 -7.88
CA LEU A 591 6.17 25.60 -7.63
C LEU A 591 6.06 26.39 -8.94
N CYS A 592 4.86 26.84 -9.25
CA CYS A 592 4.57 27.76 -10.35
C CYS A 592 4.07 29.10 -9.82
N THR A 593 3.92 30.05 -10.73
CA THR A 593 3.21 31.29 -10.45
C THR A 593 2.20 31.58 -11.55
N TYR A 594 1.09 32.21 -11.18
CA TYR A 594 0.19 32.78 -12.16
C TYR A 594 0.93 33.89 -12.93
N PRO A 595 0.83 33.95 -14.27
CA PRO A 595 1.58 34.92 -15.07
C PRO A 595 1.48 36.36 -14.55
N GLY A 596 2.62 37.01 -14.36
CA GLY A 596 2.69 38.39 -13.85
C GLY A 596 2.54 38.55 -12.33
N ARG A 597 2.44 37.44 -11.57
CA ARG A 597 2.44 37.46 -10.10
C ARG A 597 3.72 36.83 -9.55
N GLU A 598 3.95 37.00 -8.25
CA GLU A 598 5.06 36.37 -7.52
C GLU A 598 4.61 35.28 -6.55
N LEU A 599 3.31 35.15 -6.30
CA LEU A 599 2.81 34.14 -5.38
C LEU A 599 3.07 32.73 -5.91
N ARG A 600 3.55 31.84 -5.05
CA ARG A 600 3.85 30.46 -5.43
C ARG A 600 2.66 29.52 -5.21
N HIS A 601 2.35 28.74 -6.24
CA HIS A 601 1.37 27.67 -6.17
C HIS A 601 2.05 26.32 -6.44
N ARG A 602 1.51 25.26 -5.85
CA ARG A 602 1.98 23.89 -6.12
C ARG A 602 1.48 23.42 -7.48
N ILE A 603 2.37 22.74 -8.20
CA ILE A 603 2.07 22.12 -9.49
C ILE A 603 2.76 20.77 -9.59
N ASP A 604 2.02 19.78 -10.07
CA ASP A 604 2.45 18.40 -10.18
C ASP A 604 2.21 17.89 -11.60
N PHE A 605 3.26 17.38 -12.23
CA PHE A 605 3.23 16.76 -13.54
C PHE A 605 3.44 15.26 -13.42
N LYS A 606 2.63 14.53 -14.16
CA LYS A 606 2.82 13.10 -14.40
C LYS A 606 2.70 12.81 -15.89
N VAL A 607 3.77 12.26 -16.46
CA VAL A 607 3.78 11.83 -17.86
C VAL A 607 3.62 10.32 -17.91
N TYR A 608 2.52 9.85 -18.48
CA TYR A 608 2.19 8.43 -18.57
C TYR A 608 2.32 7.91 -20.01
N PRO A 609 2.84 6.68 -20.19
CA PRO A 609 2.57 5.88 -21.37
C PRO A 609 1.06 5.76 -21.62
N ARG A 610 0.66 5.73 -22.90
CA ARG A 610 -0.76 5.79 -23.30
C ARG A 610 -1.59 4.63 -22.76
N ASP A 611 -0.99 3.45 -22.64
CA ASP A 611 -1.64 2.22 -22.20
C ASP A 611 -1.96 2.20 -20.70
N ILE A 612 -1.26 3.01 -19.89
CA ILE A 612 -1.50 3.11 -18.44
C ILE A 612 -2.09 4.47 -18.00
N HIS A 613 -2.24 5.42 -18.93
CA HIS A 613 -2.75 6.77 -18.65
C HIS A 613 -4.12 6.79 -17.96
N ALA A 614 -5.00 5.82 -18.23
CA ALA A 614 -6.31 5.72 -17.58
C ALA A 614 -6.20 5.51 -16.05
N PHE A 615 -5.22 4.73 -15.59
CA PHE A 615 -4.97 4.51 -14.16
C PHE A 615 -4.45 5.77 -13.49
N GLY A 616 -3.55 6.49 -14.18
CA GLY A 616 -3.08 7.82 -13.80
C GLY A 616 -4.26 8.80 -13.66
N LEU A 617 -5.13 8.87 -14.66
CA LEU A 617 -6.33 9.73 -14.65
C LEU A 617 -7.22 9.45 -13.44
N ILE A 618 -7.49 8.19 -13.11
CA ILE A 618 -8.28 7.85 -11.90
C ILE A 618 -7.56 8.35 -10.65
N ALA A 619 -6.29 7.96 -10.48
CA ALA A 619 -5.53 8.26 -9.27
C ALA A 619 -5.39 9.77 -9.03
N TRP A 620 -5.05 10.53 -10.07
CA TRP A 620 -4.80 11.96 -9.95
C TRP A 620 -6.05 12.82 -10.16
N THR A 621 -7.16 12.28 -10.66
CA THR A 621 -8.48 12.91 -10.50
C THR A 621 -8.96 12.79 -9.07
N GLY A 622 -8.70 11.67 -8.40
CA GLY A 622 -9.16 11.39 -7.05
C GLY A 622 -10.69 11.42 -6.90
N ASN A 623 -11.25 11.72 -5.73
CA ASN A 623 -10.52 12.05 -4.49
C ASN A 623 -9.82 10.83 -3.86
N ASP A 624 -9.00 11.05 -2.83
CA ASP A 624 -8.26 9.99 -2.13
C ASP A 624 -9.20 8.90 -1.55
N VAL A 625 -10.44 9.26 -1.20
CA VAL A 625 -11.47 8.34 -0.70
C VAL A 625 -11.85 7.32 -1.75
N LEU A 626 -12.24 7.81 -2.93
CA LEU A 626 -12.61 6.98 -4.05
C LEU A 626 -11.43 6.08 -4.43
N ASN A 627 -10.22 6.63 -4.55
CA ASN A 627 -9.02 5.87 -4.86
C ASN A 627 -8.80 4.70 -3.87
N ARG A 628 -8.89 4.97 -2.56
CA ARG A 628 -8.76 3.93 -1.53
C ARG A 628 -9.85 2.87 -1.64
N ARG A 629 -11.10 3.26 -1.92
CA ARG A 629 -12.21 2.31 -2.13
C ARG A 629 -11.98 1.43 -3.36
N LEU A 630 -11.56 2.00 -4.48
CA LEU A 630 -11.24 1.25 -5.69
C LEU A 630 -10.07 0.27 -5.47
N ARG A 631 -9.06 0.66 -4.68
CA ARG A 631 -7.96 -0.24 -4.28
C ARG A 631 -8.44 -1.41 -3.43
N ILE A 632 -9.26 -1.16 -2.41
CA ILE A 632 -9.85 -2.21 -1.56
C ILE A 632 -10.72 -3.17 -2.40
N LEU A 633 -11.50 -2.61 -3.34
CA LEU A 633 -12.33 -3.41 -4.24
C LEU A 633 -11.47 -4.26 -5.18
N ALA A 634 -10.40 -3.70 -5.76
CA ALA A 634 -9.41 -4.46 -6.53
C ALA A 634 -8.82 -5.61 -5.71
N GLU A 635 -8.42 -5.35 -4.45
CA GLU A 635 -7.88 -6.36 -3.54
C GLU A 635 -8.88 -7.49 -3.24
N SER A 636 -10.16 -7.15 -3.05
CA SER A 636 -11.23 -8.15 -2.86
C SER A 636 -11.41 -9.08 -4.06
N LYS A 637 -11.01 -8.61 -5.26
CA LYS A 637 -11.04 -9.36 -6.51
C LYS A 637 -9.70 -10.04 -6.84
N GLY A 638 -8.72 -10.01 -5.94
CA GLY A 638 -7.40 -10.59 -6.16
C GLY A 638 -6.47 -9.74 -7.03
N PHE A 639 -6.69 -8.42 -7.09
CA PHE A 639 -5.85 -7.47 -7.82
C PHE A 639 -5.24 -6.41 -6.90
N ARG A 640 -4.20 -5.75 -7.39
CA ARG A 640 -3.57 -4.56 -6.82
C ARG A 640 -3.73 -3.43 -7.83
N LEU A 641 -4.40 -2.36 -7.42
CA LEU A 641 -4.60 -1.16 -8.23
C LEU A 641 -3.64 -0.06 -7.75
N ASP A 642 -2.90 0.53 -8.67
CA ASP A 642 -2.13 1.76 -8.46
C ASP A 642 -2.30 2.71 -9.66
N ASP A 643 -1.58 3.83 -9.69
CA ASP A 643 -1.67 4.80 -10.78
C ASP A 643 -0.96 4.34 -12.07
N THR A 644 -0.32 3.18 -12.04
CA THR A 644 0.41 2.58 -13.17
C THR A 644 -0.29 1.35 -13.75
N GLY A 645 -1.36 0.86 -13.12
CA GLY A 645 -2.07 -0.31 -13.62
C GLY A 645 -2.91 -1.07 -12.60
N LEU A 646 -3.42 -2.20 -13.07
CA LEU A 646 -4.18 -3.16 -12.30
C LEU A 646 -3.57 -4.55 -12.46
N PHE A 647 -2.94 -5.03 -11.40
CA PHE A 647 -2.06 -6.19 -11.42
C PHE A 647 -2.65 -7.35 -10.62
N PRO A 648 -2.49 -8.61 -11.05
CA PRO A 648 -2.82 -9.74 -10.21
C PRO A 648 -2.07 -9.64 -8.87
N ALA A 649 -2.78 -9.85 -7.76
CA ALA A 649 -2.15 -9.91 -6.46
C ALA A 649 -1.40 -11.25 -6.33
N THR A 650 -0.07 -11.21 -6.34
CA THR A 650 0.73 -12.43 -6.12
C THR A 650 0.88 -12.68 -4.63
N ARG A 651 0.79 -13.94 -4.19
CA ARG A 651 1.18 -14.31 -2.82
C ARG A 651 2.67 -14.62 -2.84
N GLY A 652 3.49 -13.77 -2.24
CA GLY A 652 4.89 -14.09 -1.99
C GLY A 652 5.02 -15.14 -0.88
N SER A 653 6.13 -15.87 -0.87
CA SER A 653 6.45 -16.98 0.06
C SER A 653 6.53 -16.59 1.55
N GLY A 654 6.27 -15.32 1.89
CA GLY A 654 6.31 -14.78 3.26
C GLY A 654 5.09 -13.93 3.63
N GLY A 655 3.92 -14.22 3.07
CA GLY A 655 2.65 -13.54 3.40
C GLY A 655 2.50 -12.11 2.85
N GLN A 656 3.57 -11.49 2.36
CA GLN A 656 3.49 -10.22 1.64
C GLN A 656 2.92 -10.43 0.23
N ARG A 657 1.84 -9.69 -0.07
CA ARG A 657 1.22 -9.68 -1.40
C ARG A 657 2.09 -8.82 -2.33
N GLY A 658 2.63 -9.45 -3.37
CA GLY A 658 3.38 -8.81 -4.44
C GLY A 658 2.48 -8.32 -5.58
N LYS A 659 3.09 -7.61 -6.52
CA LYS A 659 2.49 -7.17 -7.79
C LYS A 659 2.87 -8.20 -8.85
N GLY A 660 1.88 -8.77 -9.54
CA GLY A 660 2.12 -9.63 -10.71
C GLY A 660 2.84 -8.87 -11.83
N SER A 661 3.55 -9.59 -12.70
CA SER A 661 4.40 -8.98 -13.74
C SER A 661 3.64 -8.32 -14.88
N ALA A 662 2.36 -8.64 -15.08
CA ALA A 662 1.53 -8.08 -16.15
C ALA A 662 0.31 -7.32 -15.61
N SER A 663 0.18 -6.04 -15.98
CA SER A 663 -1.06 -5.28 -15.78
C SER A 663 -2.13 -5.74 -16.76
N LEU A 664 -3.39 -5.68 -16.33
CA LEU A 664 -4.52 -5.68 -17.25
C LEU A 664 -4.48 -4.44 -18.16
N LYS A 665 -4.83 -4.63 -19.43
CA LYS A 665 -4.86 -3.57 -20.45
C LYS A 665 -6.26 -2.94 -20.48
N LEU A 666 -6.47 -1.95 -19.61
CA LEU A 666 -7.68 -1.15 -19.55
C LEU A 666 -7.32 0.28 -19.98
N ARG A 667 -7.88 0.72 -21.11
CA ARG A 667 -7.45 1.95 -21.82
C ARG A 667 -8.27 3.17 -21.44
N THR A 668 -9.42 2.98 -20.80
CA THR A 668 -10.30 4.06 -20.37
C THR A 668 -10.59 3.97 -18.88
N GLU A 669 -10.89 5.11 -18.25
CA GLU A 669 -11.30 5.10 -16.83
C GLU A 669 -12.54 4.22 -16.63
N LYS A 670 -13.48 4.27 -17.57
CA LYS A 670 -14.73 3.49 -17.51
C LYS A 670 -14.48 1.98 -17.52
N GLU A 671 -13.54 1.50 -18.33
CA GLU A 671 -13.14 0.08 -18.33
C GLU A 671 -12.60 -0.37 -16.97
N VAL A 672 -11.85 0.49 -16.26
CA VAL A 672 -11.36 0.19 -14.90
C VAL A 672 -12.52 0.08 -13.91
N PHE A 673 -13.47 1.01 -13.97
CA PHE A 673 -14.67 0.98 -13.11
C PHE A 673 -15.52 -0.27 -13.38
N ASP A 674 -15.80 -0.54 -14.66
CA ASP A 674 -16.58 -1.70 -15.10
C ASP A 674 -15.93 -3.01 -14.64
N PHE A 675 -14.60 -3.15 -14.78
CA PHE A 675 -13.86 -4.33 -14.31
C PHE A 675 -13.97 -4.52 -12.79
N LEU A 676 -13.81 -3.44 -12.03
CA LEU A 676 -13.95 -3.48 -10.58
C LEU A 676 -15.40 -3.71 -10.14
N GLY A 677 -16.38 -3.58 -11.03
CA GLY A 677 -17.80 -3.66 -10.70
C GLY A 677 -18.25 -2.49 -9.82
N PHE A 678 -17.60 -1.33 -9.98
CA PHE A 678 -17.96 -0.09 -9.31
C PHE A 678 -18.75 0.79 -10.30
N PRO A 679 -19.90 1.37 -9.92
CA PRO A 679 -20.67 2.23 -10.82
C PRO A 679 -19.81 3.36 -11.38
N TRP A 680 -19.89 3.61 -12.69
CA TRP A 680 -19.20 4.73 -13.31
C TRP A 680 -19.61 6.05 -12.63
N LEU A 681 -18.59 6.85 -12.29
CA LEU A 681 -18.77 8.20 -11.76
C LEU A 681 -18.03 9.18 -12.66
N GLU A 682 -18.77 10.16 -13.17
CA GLU A 682 -18.18 11.30 -13.85
C GLU A 682 -17.24 12.05 -12.89
N PRO A 683 -16.17 12.70 -13.38
CA PRO A 683 -15.19 13.33 -12.51
C PRO A 683 -15.77 14.27 -11.44
N HIS A 684 -16.81 15.03 -11.77
CA HIS A 684 -17.49 15.94 -10.84
C HIS A 684 -18.28 15.23 -9.72
N GLU A 685 -18.66 13.97 -9.92
CA GLU A 685 -19.36 13.11 -8.95
C GLU A 685 -18.39 12.41 -7.99
N ARG A 686 -17.08 12.48 -8.24
CA ARG A 686 -16.03 11.81 -7.43
C ARG A 686 -15.67 12.56 -6.14
N ASN A 687 -16.51 13.50 -5.70
CA ASN A 687 -16.38 14.23 -4.45
C ASN A 687 -17.08 13.46 -3.32
N LEU A 688 -16.60 12.25 -3.05
CA LEU A 688 -17.18 11.29 -2.11
C LEU A 688 -16.69 11.41 -0.67
#